data_AF-A0A7V3L4T6-F1
#
_entry.id   AF-A0A7V3L4T6-F1
#
_cell.length_a   1.000
_cell.length_b   1.000
_cell.length_c   1.000
_cell.angle_alpha   90.00
_cell.angle_beta   90.00
_cell.angle_gamma   90.00
#
_symmetry.space_group_name_H-M   'P 1'
#
loop_
_entity.id
_entity.type
_entity.pdbx_description
1 polymer ?
#
loop_
_entity_poly.entity_id
_entity_poly.type
_entity_poly.pdbx_seq_one_letter_code
_entity_poly.pdbx_strand_id
1 'polypeptide(L)'
;MAVWKLLAVVFVVFAGVVGVSADQWKLVWQDNFDRSELGTDWYLVTGEVLLQSGRLLLKGAGATVVTERTFAADVRIEFDAEADPKTQPCDLSATIAASKEFGYGYLFAFGGANNQVNQILGFGVTVVDSKPKLLIKLGRVYHIAAIKEGKRLVYTVDGEKILEASTDDPVSGPGFDRVGLVTWAGMLVDNFRVYERTVPHPDTPACISHLPSVSLYRDGRFLRCSSENPGDELVKALAAFNMRNYQEALTRFRSVCDPVTSLVGQAWVLGDLGYGEKLQYRVGCANEEFAELYRRFDAASKAFPDSEVLRAYAIATKWFSQLVMNRSGMLAARRLVALGEENNPFYHKAKLYLARYHYWNGAEAGNETMKQQARSWMAKLLELWPENVVLRQYIGEKVPWAEDLIADTSCHPAWAAYLREAYARQLRIMERFIKERQAPDGQLGGGYGDDVELMRTWMQIACISSSSQIVRAGIAKLAEGVWTNVLRNGFAELGDVEHSAEPSADVIPTMLLLDYGNPLWVERNLTSCKTIHDVCMGLDEKGYPRFKSAEIGWNGANTNPRAGGDTGYHARAMKHFIWQAWWGDEDSKDWFVRWCDGWLAAAMSRRQDKLRGLIPFTIWYPSGDITPPGGASWYDSSWHYYGNMGGMIYDSFLCAYYLTQNRKFLEPFCIAMDVVTKGPLLDGSYQPGSIEWQRQQMMSADSPQRTALYKWLTGENVYDEYTLRFGDPVQKYLASSDLESFLSTFKAVAESNRYNLELQTTEVLSTDRSALRGALTVFGAYTGAVTDLRDASTPTFSVTYDSPDENFAAVVTESKPTRLRILLYSFHDRPIRLGLRTWRLLPGTYVLNQGELLRGEYKFQNRYCWIEPRVVRILRRADTVWMTLPPRKVWVVDLRLQTEINVPLKMPDLAISPRDVAFSQNTLTVLVHNIGSAESAQSWLSVQVKDKSKWRRVGRIPVPEIAPPKNFVPSFVRVSLTAAELIQGKTCRIILDPENEQSEVCEMNNSATFEL
;
A
#
# COMPACT_ATOMS: atom_id res chain seq x y z
N MET A 1 -30.85 -8.10 -71.10
CA MET A 1 -32.31 -8.11 -71.35
C MET A 1 -32.96 -7.66 -70.04
N ALA A 2 -33.25 -6.37 -69.76
CA ALA A 2 -34.26 -5.50 -70.40
C ALA A 2 -35.60 -6.26 -70.51
N VAL A 3 -36.75 -5.89 -69.95
CA VAL A 3 -37.39 -4.62 -69.48
C VAL A 3 -38.55 -5.07 -68.54
N TRP A 4 -39.00 -4.37 -67.49
CA TRP A 4 -40.04 -3.30 -67.44
C TRP A 4 -40.12 -2.77 -65.98
N LYS A 5 -39.77 -1.50 -65.67
CA LYS A 5 -40.57 -0.23 -65.68
C LYS A 5 -41.71 -0.24 -64.63
N LEU A 6 -42.00 0.75 -63.77
CA LEU A 6 -41.59 2.17 -63.61
C LEU A 6 -42.07 2.71 -62.21
N LEU A 7 -41.23 3.52 -61.52
CA LEU A 7 -41.46 4.78 -60.73
C LEU A 7 -42.81 5.06 -59.99
N ALA A 8 -42.83 5.25 -58.64
CA ALA A 8 -42.79 6.52 -57.85
C ALA A 8 -44.15 7.30 -57.79
N VAL A 9 -44.69 7.94 -56.73
CA VAL A 9 -44.22 8.50 -55.43
C VAL A 9 -45.45 8.93 -54.54
N VAL A 10 -45.41 8.58 -53.24
CA VAL A 10 -45.74 9.28 -51.95
C VAL A 10 -47.15 9.87 -51.54
N PHE A 11 -47.45 9.64 -50.24
CA PHE A 11 -48.29 10.33 -49.19
C PHE A 11 -49.68 9.70 -48.84
N VAL A 12 -49.80 8.85 -47.78
CA VAL A 12 -50.18 9.10 -46.35
C VAL A 12 -51.72 9.31 -46.17
N VAL A 13 -52.49 8.51 -45.41
CA VAL A 13 -52.68 8.51 -43.93
C VAL A 13 -53.49 7.27 -43.46
N PHE A 14 -52.98 6.63 -42.40
CA PHE A 14 -53.60 5.92 -41.25
C PHE A 14 -54.91 5.12 -41.36
N ALA A 15 -54.81 3.84 -40.96
CA ALA A 15 -55.60 3.28 -39.86
C ALA A 15 -54.74 2.28 -39.08
N GLY A 16 -54.23 2.73 -37.93
CA GLY A 16 -53.47 1.91 -37.00
C GLY A 16 -54.39 1.02 -36.17
N VAL A 17 -54.07 -0.27 -36.09
CA VAL A 17 -54.44 -1.11 -34.96
C VAL A 17 -53.23 -1.13 -34.05
N VAL A 18 -53.35 -0.38 -32.96
CA VAL A 18 -52.43 -0.40 -31.82
C VAL A 18 -52.56 -1.78 -31.19
N GLY A 19 -51.58 -2.65 -31.46
CA GLY A 19 -51.29 -3.78 -30.59
C GLY A 19 -50.65 -3.22 -29.32
N VAL A 20 -51.39 -3.27 -28.22
CA VAL A 20 -50.89 -2.97 -26.88
C VAL A 20 -49.63 -3.82 -26.64
N SER A 21 -48.49 -3.16 -26.46
CA SER A 21 -47.30 -3.78 -25.88
C SER A 21 -47.69 -4.29 -24.49
N ALA A 22 -47.95 -5.59 -24.34
CA ALA A 22 -48.11 -6.21 -23.03
C ALA A 22 -46.88 -5.86 -22.18
N ASP A 23 -47.08 -5.41 -20.94
CA ASP A 23 -45.98 -5.17 -20.00
C ASP A 23 -45.15 -6.45 -19.92
N GLN A 24 -43.88 -6.37 -20.35
CA GLN A 24 -43.00 -7.54 -20.42
C GLN A 24 -42.58 -8.03 -19.03
N TRP A 25 -42.91 -7.25 -17.99
CA TRP A 25 -42.66 -7.51 -16.57
C TRP A 25 -43.88 -8.16 -15.90
N LYS A 26 -43.68 -9.35 -15.35
CA LYS A 26 -44.69 -10.07 -14.57
C LYS A 26 -44.37 -9.94 -13.08
N LEU A 27 -45.34 -9.49 -12.29
CA LEU A 27 -45.24 -9.54 -10.83
C LEU A 27 -45.13 -11.01 -10.38
N VAL A 28 -44.04 -11.36 -9.71
CA VAL A 28 -43.78 -12.73 -9.23
C VAL A 28 -43.83 -12.85 -7.71
N TRP A 29 -43.58 -11.76 -7.01
CA TRP A 29 -43.61 -11.74 -5.55
C TRP A 29 -43.84 -10.34 -4.99
N GLN A 30 -44.46 -10.24 -3.81
CA GLN A 30 -44.64 -8.99 -3.08
C GLN A 30 -44.70 -9.22 -1.58
N ASP A 31 -44.35 -8.19 -0.80
CA ASP A 31 -44.42 -8.17 0.65
C ASP A 31 -44.81 -6.75 1.15
N ASN A 32 -45.84 -6.68 1.99
CA ASN A 32 -46.34 -5.44 2.58
C ASN A 32 -45.96 -5.31 4.07
N PHE A 33 -45.14 -6.23 4.61
CA PHE A 33 -44.64 -6.20 5.99
C PHE A 33 -45.70 -6.13 7.11
N ASP A 34 -46.98 -6.43 6.81
CA ASP A 34 -48.10 -6.42 7.77
C ASP A 34 -48.09 -7.68 8.67
N ARG A 35 -47.08 -7.77 9.55
CA ARG A 35 -46.85 -8.86 10.52
C ARG A 35 -45.92 -8.42 11.65
N SER A 36 -45.77 -9.24 12.69
CA SER A 36 -44.94 -8.94 13.87
C SER A 36 -43.47 -9.30 13.74
N GLU A 37 -43.11 -10.22 12.84
CA GLU A 37 -41.74 -10.73 12.65
C GLU A 37 -41.38 -10.78 11.17
N LEU A 38 -40.09 -10.63 10.82
CA LEU A 38 -39.63 -10.55 9.42
C LEU A 38 -40.01 -11.78 8.57
N GLY A 39 -40.15 -12.97 9.18
CA GLY A 39 -40.53 -14.20 8.49
C GLY A 39 -39.39 -14.85 7.71
N THR A 40 -39.66 -16.03 7.13
CA THR A 40 -38.66 -16.89 6.46
C THR A 40 -38.42 -16.54 4.99
N ASP A 41 -39.07 -15.52 4.45
CA ASP A 41 -38.87 -15.06 3.07
C ASP A 41 -37.70 -14.06 2.94
N TRP A 42 -37.07 -13.67 4.05
CA TRP A 42 -35.96 -12.73 4.11
C TRP A 42 -34.80 -13.28 4.95
N TYR A 43 -33.60 -12.86 4.59
CA TYR A 43 -32.35 -13.18 5.28
C TYR A 43 -31.64 -11.88 5.63
N LEU A 44 -31.41 -11.65 6.93
CA LEU A 44 -30.65 -10.51 7.43
C LEU A 44 -29.15 -10.80 7.26
N VAL A 45 -28.48 -10.06 6.36
CA VAL A 45 -27.04 -10.21 6.11
C VAL A 45 -26.25 -9.46 7.19
N THR A 46 -26.64 -8.23 7.50
CA THR A 46 -26.03 -7.39 8.54
C THR A 46 -27.00 -6.29 8.96
N GLY A 47 -26.77 -5.70 10.14
CA GLY A 47 -27.61 -4.65 10.72
C GLY A 47 -28.76 -5.18 11.56
N GLU A 48 -29.82 -4.40 11.68
CA GLU A 48 -31.01 -4.73 12.46
C GLU A 48 -32.27 -4.48 11.62
N VAL A 49 -33.24 -5.38 11.74
CA VAL A 49 -34.57 -5.26 11.10
C VAL A 49 -35.65 -5.32 12.17
N LEU A 50 -36.57 -4.35 12.11
CA LEU A 50 -37.75 -4.30 12.96
C LEU A 50 -38.98 -4.09 12.08
N LEU A 51 -40.09 -4.74 12.42
CA LEU A 51 -41.39 -4.43 11.81
C LEU A 51 -42.16 -3.51 12.76
N GLN A 52 -42.52 -2.31 12.30
CA GLN A 52 -43.27 -1.35 13.09
C GLN A 52 -44.29 -0.63 12.21
N SER A 53 -45.53 -0.56 12.69
CA SER A 53 -46.63 0.11 11.99
C SER A 53 -46.84 -0.36 10.54
N GLY A 54 -46.69 -1.67 10.28
CA GLY A 54 -46.83 -2.26 8.94
C GLY A 54 -45.67 -1.98 7.98
N ARG A 55 -44.55 -1.44 8.47
CA ARG A 55 -43.37 -1.14 7.64
C ARG A 55 -42.13 -1.84 8.18
N LEU A 56 -41.20 -2.16 7.28
CA LEU A 56 -39.87 -2.65 7.63
C LEU A 56 -38.95 -1.47 7.94
N LEU A 57 -38.45 -1.40 9.18
CA LEU A 57 -37.34 -0.53 9.55
C LEU A 57 -36.03 -1.31 9.44
N LEU A 58 -35.18 -0.95 8.48
CA LEU A 58 -33.81 -1.42 8.37
C LEU A 58 -32.90 -0.34 8.96
N LYS A 59 -32.00 -0.69 9.88
CA LYS A 59 -31.07 0.28 10.48
C LYS A 59 -29.71 -0.34 10.84
N GLY A 60 -28.71 0.53 10.96
CA GLY A 60 -27.30 0.16 11.17
C GLY A 60 -26.44 0.50 9.96
N ALA A 61 -25.17 0.80 10.19
CA ALA A 61 -24.23 1.16 9.12
C ALA A 61 -24.03 -0.04 8.16
N GLY A 62 -24.40 0.14 6.89
CA GLY A 62 -24.37 -0.90 5.86
C GLY A 62 -25.38 -2.02 6.08
N ALA A 63 -26.44 -1.80 6.86
CA ALA A 63 -27.49 -2.78 7.11
C ALA A 63 -28.06 -3.30 5.78
N THR A 64 -28.13 -4.62 5.64
CA THR A 64 -28.51 -5.29 4.40
C THR A 64 -29.41 -6.47 4.69
N VAL A 65 -30.57 -6.51 4.03
CA VAL A 65 -31.51 -7.63 4.07
C VAL A 65 -31.84 -8.07 2.64
N VAL A 66 -31.81 -9.38 2.39
CA VAL A 66 -32.02 -9.96 1.05
C VAL A 66 -33.10 -11.03 1.10
N THR A 67 -33.69 -11.35 -0.03
CA THR A 67 -34.73 -12.40 -0.12
C THR A 67 -34.16 -13.80 0.10
N GLU A 68 -34.96 -14.67 0.73
CA GLU A 68 -34.74 -16.13 0.77
C GLU A 68 -35.12 -16.81 -0.56
N ARG A 69 -35.95 -16.14 -1.36
CA ARG A 69 -36.30 -16.55 -2.73
C ARG A 69 -35.23 -16.15 -3.72
N THR A 70 -35.14 -16.94 -4.79
CA THR A 70 -34.32 -16.67 -5.97
C THR A 70 -35.19 -16.19 -7.12
N PHE A 71 -34.60 -15.40 -8.01
CA PHE A 71 -35.28 -14.74 -9.12
C PHE A 71 -34.47 -14.85 -10.42
N ALA A 72 -35.14 -14.64 -11.54
CA ALA A 72 -34.55 -14.61 -12.87
C ALA A 72 -33.50 -13.50 -13.04
N ALA A 73 -32.67 -13.64 -14.08
CA ALA A 73 -31.56 -12.72 -14.36
C ALA A 73 -32.02 -11.28 -14.65
N ASP A 74 -33.19 -11.13 -15.27
CA ASP A 74 -33.84 -9.85 -15.55
C ASP A 74 -34.94 -9.60 -14.53
N VAL A 75 -34.66 -8.67 -13.62
CA VAL A 75 -35.49 -8.44 -12.44
C VAL A 75 -35.66 -6.94 -12.19
N ARG A 76 -36.88 -6.56 -11.81
CA ARG A 76 -37.24 -5.23 -11.34
C ARG A 76 -37.79 -5.36 -9.93
N ILE A 77 -37.31 -4.52 -9.03
CA ILE A 77 -37.90 -4.36 -7.70
C ILE A 77 -38.48 -2.96 -7.55
N GLU A 78 -39.62 -2.87 -6.89
CA GLU A 78 -40.32 -1.63 -6.57
C GLU A 78 -40.66 -1.61 -5.08
N PHE A 79 -40.55 -0.46 -4.43
CA PHE A 79 -40.88 -0.30 -3.01
C PHE A 79 -41.09 1.17 -2.65
N ASP A 80 -41.80 1.42 -1.56
CA ASP A 80 -41.95 2.75 -0.99
C ASP A 80 -41.02 2.92 0.20
N ALA A 81 -40.22 3.98 0.21
CA ALA A 81 -39.22 4.21 1.25
C ALA A 81 -39.21 5.63 1.81
N GLU A 82 -38.86 5.74 3.10
CA GLU A 82 -38.65 6.99 3.82
C GLU A 82 -37.38 6.86 4.67
N ALA A 83 -36.58 7.91 4.78
CA ALA A 83 -35.41 7.90 5.67
C ALA A 83 -35.85 7.79 7.13
N ASP A 84 -35.10 7.06 7.97
CA ASP A 84 -35.41 6.94 9.40
C ASP A 84 -35.52 8.36 10.03
N PRO A 85 -36.71 8.75 10.56
CA PRO A 85 -36.91 10.07 11.16
C PRO A 85 -35.96 10.42 12.31
N LYS A 86 -35.27 9.43 12.89
CA LYS A 86 -34.33 9.61 14.01
C LYS A 86 -32.91 9.93 13.56
N THR A 87 -32.60 9.86 12.28
CA THR A 87 -31.23 10.03 11.76
C THR A 87 -31.20 11.04 10.62
N GLN A 88 -30.02 11.60 10.33
CA GLN A 88 -29.87 12.38 9.11
C GLN A 88 -30.01 11.45 7.90
N PRO A 89 -30.74 11.85 6.85
CA PRO A 89 -30.82 11.05 5.64
C PRO A 89 -29.42 10.75 5.12
N CYS A 90 -29.11 9.47 5.01
CA CYS A 90 -28.05 8.99 4.14
C CYS A 90 -28.75 8.50 2.90
N ASP A 91 -29.13 7.22 2.84
CA ASP A 91 -29.52 6.59 1.60
C ASP A 91 -30.80 5.74 1.69
N LEU A 92 -31.55 5.71 0.58
CA LEU A 92 -32.65 4.77 0.33
C LEU A 92 -32.20 3.84 -0.80
N SER A 93 -31.62 2.70 -0.44
CA SER A 93 -30.89 1.85 -1.39
C SER A 93 -31.52 0.48 -1.58
N ALA A 94 -31.35 -0.03 -2.81
CA ALA A 94 -31.80 -1.34 -3.23
C ALA A 94 -30.62 -2.19 -3.69
N THR A 95 -30.79 -3.51 -3.68
CA THR A 95 -29.82 -4.42 -4.28
C THR A 95 -30.43 -5.47 -5.18
N ILE A 96 -29.73 -5.75 -6.28
CA ILE A 96 -30.00 -6.81 -7.25
C ILE A 96 -28.72 -7.63 -7.45
N ALA A 97 -28.87 -8.89 -7.89
CA ALA A 97 -27.79 -9.87 -7.99
C ALA A 97 -27.12 -10.12 -6.62
N ALA A 98 -27.94 -10.09 -5.58
CA ALA A 98 -27.55 -10.23 -4.19
C ALA A 98 -27.32 -11.70 -3.80
N SER A 99 -26.71 -11.88 -2.63
CA SER A 99 -26.59 -13.19 -1.98
C SER A 99 -26.61 -13.05 -0.45
N LYS A 100 -26.86 -14.15 0.24
CA LYS A 100 -26.73 -14.23 1.71
C LYS A 100 -25.30 -14.03 2.20
N GLU A 101 -24.31 -14.30 1.35
CA GLU A 101 -22.89 -14.30 1.71
C GLU A 101 -22.26 -12.90 1.65
N PHE A 102 -22.78 -12.01 0.80
CA PHE A 102 -22.16 -10.70 0.57
C PHE A 102 -23.15 -9.53 0.45
N GLY A 103 -24.46 -9.76 0.54
CA GLY A 103 -25.46 -8.69 0.58
C GLY A 103 -25.86 -8.15 -0.78
N TYR A 104 -24.92 -7.59 -1.56
CA TYR A 104 -25.27 -6.94 -2.82
C TYR A 104 -24.29 -7.22 -3.98
N GLY A 105 -24.83 -7.50 -5.16
CA GLY A 105 -24.05 -7.61 -6.40
C GLY A 105 -24.00 -6.28 -7.16
N TYR A 106 -25.15 -5.64 -7.25
CA TYR A 106 -25.33 -4.24 -7.61
C TYR A 106 -26.07 -3.52 -6.48
N LEU A 107 -25.51 -2.40 -6.04
CA LEU A 107 -26.09 -1.46 -5.10
C LEU A 107 -26.62 -0.28 -5.89
N PHE A 108 -27.89 0.05 -5.71
CA PHE A 108 -28.55 1.21 -6.27
C PHE A 108 -28.87 2.16 -5.11
N ALA A 109 -28.19 3.31 -5.04
CA ALA A 109 -28.30 4.22 -3.91
C ALA A 109 -28.79 5.61 -4.33
N PHE A 110 -29.86 6.05 -3.67
CA PHE A 110 -30.42 7.39 -3.74
C PHE A 110 -30.01 8.10 -2.46
N GLY A 111 -29.24 9.19 -2.57
CA GLY A 111 -28.69 9.90 -1.41
C GLY A 111 -27.44 9.27 -0.76
N GLY A 112 -26.63 8.49 -1.48
CA GLY A 112 -25.33 8.05 -0.96
C GLY A 112 -24.46 9.20 -0.41
N ALA A 113 -23.45 8.85 0.39
CA ALA A 113 -22.49 9.79 0.99
C ALA A 113 -23.16 10.92 1.81
N ASN A 114 -24.04 10.56 2.75
CA ASN A 114 -24.81 11.49 3.58
C ASN A 114 -25.72 12.41 2.74
N ASN A 115 -26.50 11.81 1.83
CA ASN A 115 -27.45 12.51 0.96
C ASN A 115 -26.78 13.53 0.05
N GLN A 116 -25.66 13.14 -0.57
CA GLN A 116 -24.87 14.02 -1.46
C GLN A 116 -24.73 13.47 -2.87
N VAL A 117 -24.85 12.16 -3.07
CA VAL A 117 -24.66 11.53 -4.38
C VAL A 117 -25.76 10.51 -4.69
N ASN A 118 -26.01 10.27 -5.97
CA ASN A 118 -26.71 9.06 -6.41
C ASN A 118 -25.69 8.12 -7.04
N GLN A 119 -25.77 6.83 -6.76
CA GLN A 119 -24.75 5.90 -7.26
C GLN A 119 -25.30 4.52 -7.58
N ILE A 120 -24.75 3.91 -8.63
CA ILE A 120 -24.87 2.48 -8.91
C ILE A 120 -23.47 1.91 -8.82
N LEU A 121 -23.26 1.02 -7.85
CA LEU A 121 -21.98 0.40 -7.56
C LEU A 121 -22.11 -1.12 -7.67
N GLY A 122 -21.12 -1.81 -8.23
CA GLY A 122 -21.11 -3.27 -8.27
C GLY A 122 -20.10 -3.83 -9.26
N PHE A 123 -20.28 -5.09 -9.62
CA PHE A 123 -19.35 -5.78 -10.51
C PHE A 123 -19.27 -5.13 -11.90
N GLY A 124 -18.11 -4.55 -12.21
CA GLY A 124 -17.86 -3.87 -13.48
C GLY A 124 -18.61 -2.54 -13.65
N VAL A 125 -19.20 -2.00 -12.58
CA VAL A 125 -20.01 -0.77 -12.62
C VAL A 125 -19.68 0.13 -11.46
N THR A 126 -19.27 1.35 -11.78
CA THR A 126 -19.18 2.47 -10.83
C THR A 126 -19.69 3.72 -11.54
N VAL A 127 -20.94 4.08 -11.26
CA VAL A 127 -21.54 5.33 -11.77
C VAL A 127 -21.97 6.14 -10.56
N VAL A 128 -21.48 7.37 -10.46
CA VAL A 128 -21.79 8.31 -9.38
C VAL A 128 -22.21 9.64 -9.99
N ASP A 129 -23.43 10.08 -9.67
CA ASP A 129 -23.88 11.45 -9.86
C ASP A 129 -23.54 12.26 -8.61
N SER A 130 -22.45 13.04 -8.69
CA SER A 130 -21.95 13.87 -7.58
C SER A 130 -22.67 15.21 -7.43
N LYS A 131 -23.65 15.50 -8.29
CA LYS A 131 -24.49 16.72 -8.23
C LYS A 131 -25.95 16.38 -8.47
N PRO A 132 -26.56 15.54 -7.62
CA PRO A 132 -27.89 15.01 -7.85
C PRO A 132 -28.94 16.13 -7.84
N LYS A 133 -29.85 16.08 -8.81
CA LYS A 133 -30.99 17.01 -8.90
C LYS A 133 -32.04 16.76 -7.82
N LEU A 134 -32.12 15.53 -7.33
CA LEU A 134 -33.03 15.08 -6.30
C LEU A 134 -32.25 14.64 -5.08
N LEU A 135 -32.63 15.13 -3.90
CA LEU A 135 -32.12 14.74 -2.59
C LEU A 135 -33.25 14.19 -1.72
N ILE A 136 -32.90 13.34 -0.77
CA ILE A 136 -33.83 12.84 0.23
C ILE A 136 -34.25 13.99 1.16
N LYS A 137 -35.56 14.11 1.39
CA LYS A 137 -36.16 15.03 2.35
C LYS A 137 -36.69 14.21 3.52
N LEU A 138 -36.30 14.59 4.74
CA LEU A 138 -36.77 13.92 5.95
C LEU A 138 -38.31 13.97 6.02
N GLY A 139 -38.94 12.86 6.40
CA GLY A 139 -40.40 12.73 6.49
C GLY A 139 -41.14 12.59 5.16
N ARG A 140 -40.43 12.52 4.01
CA ARG A 140 -41.05 12.25 2.70
C ARG A 140 -40.90 10.77 2.35
N VAL A 141 -42.02 10.16 1.95
CA VAL A 141 -42.06 8.84 1.32
C VAL A 141 -41.80 9.00 -0.18
N TYR A 142 -40.98 8.10 -0.72
CA TYR A 142 -40.60 8.03 -2.12
C TYR A 142 -40.99 6.67 -2.70
N HIS A 143 -41.47 6.65 -3.94
CA HIS A 143 -41.66 5.41 -4.70
C HIS A 143 -40.40 5.11 -5.51
N ILE A 144 -39.76 3.97 -5.26
CA ILE A 144 -38.45 3.65 -5.80
C ILE A 144 -38.52 2.38 -6.64
N ALA A 145 -37.82 2.36 -7.78
CA ALA A 145 -37.61 1.14 -8.55
C ALA A 145 -36.15 0.95 -8.96
N ALA A 146 -35.64 -0.26 -8.79
CA ALA A 146 -34.35 -0.71 -9.33
C ALA A 146 -34.58 -1.79 -10.39
N ILE A 147 -33.95 -1.62 -11.55
CA ILE A 147 -34.13 -2.51 -12.71
C ILE A 147 -32.77 -3.03 -13.15
N LYS A 148 -32.68 -4.34 -13.35
CA LYS A 148 -31.62 -4.99 -14.11
C LYS A 148 -32.23 -5.70 -15.30
N GLU A 149 -31.82 -5.29 -16.50
CA GLU A 149 -32.34 -5.80 -17.77
C GLU A 149 -31.19 -5.98 -18.77
N GLY A 150 -30.82 -7.23 -19.07
CA GLY A 150 -29.64 -7.55 -19.86
C GLY A 150 -28.39 -6.89 -19.26
N LYS A 151 -27.77 -6.00 -20.04
CA LYS A 151 -26.60 -5.20 -19.64
C LYS A 151 -26.95 -3.96 -18.83
N ARG A 152 -28.21 -3.55 -18.80
CA ARG A 152 -28.67 -2.25 -18.33
C ARG A 152 -29.08 -2.30 -16.86
N LEU A 153 -28.67 -1.27 -16.11
CA LEU A 153 -29.04 -1.04 -14.72
C LEU A 153 -29.70 0.34 -14.60
N VAL A 154 -30.88 0.43 -14.00
CA VAL A 154 -31.62 1.70 -13.89
C VAL A 154 -32.14 1.89 -12.47
N TYR A 155 -32.02 3.11 -11.95
CA TYR A 155 -32.64 3.51 -10.69
C TYR A 155 -33.58 4.69 -10.90
N THR A 156 -34.83 4.54 -10.46
CA THR A 156 -35.86 5.58 -10.56
C THR A 156 -36.44 5.91 -9.20
N VAL A 157 -36.78 7.18 -9.01
CA VAL A 157 -37.46 7.71 -7.82
C VAL A 157 -38.64 8.55 -8.28
N ASP A 158 -39.84 8.27 -7.77
CA ASP A 158 -41.11 8.90 -8.16
C ASP A 158 -41.35 8.91 -9.69
N GLY A 159 -40.92 7.84 -10.36
CA GLY A 159 -41.01 7.69 -11.81
C GLY A 159 -39.92 8.42 -12.61
N GLU A 160 -39.09 9.25 -11.96
CA GLU A 160 -37.95 9.90 -12.61
C GLU A 160 -36.70 9.03 -12.54
N LYS A 161 -36.00 8.87 -13.67
CA LYS A 161 -34.71 8.17 -13.72
C LYS A 161 -33.61 9.04 -13.13
N ILE A 162 -33.12 8.66 -11.96
CA ILE A 162 -32.06 9.37 -11.25
C ILE A 162 -30.66 8.87 -11.62
N LEU A 163 -30.54 7.61 -12.05
CA LEU A 163 -29.27 7.04 -12.51
C LEU A 163 -29.47 5.89 -13.50
N GLU A 164 -28.49 5.69 -14.36
CA GLU A 164 -28.42 4.59 -15.31
C GLU A 164 -26.97 4.15 -15.49
N ALA A 165 -26.77 2.85 -15.60
CA ALA A 165 -25.48 2.25 -15.90
C ALA A 165 -25.64 1.08 -16.87
N SER A 166 -24.53 0.65 -17.45
CA SER A 166 -24.45 -0.54 -18.30
C SER A 166 -23.19 -1.34 -17.97
N THR A 167 -23.24 -2.66 -18.13
CA THR A 167 -22.10 -3.56 -17.93
C THR A 167 -22.02 -4.59 -19.05
N ASP A 168 -20.80 -4.91 -19.50
CA ASP A 168 -20.58 -5.91 -20.53
C ASP A 168 -20.59 -7.36 -20.02
N ASP A 169 -20.51 -7.54 -18.69
CA ASP A 169 -20.59 -8.84 -18.02
C ASP A 169 -21.63 -8.79 -16.89
N PRO A 170 -22.93 -8.64 -17.20
CA PRO A 170 -23.97 -8.56 -16.19
C PRO A 170 -24.05 -9.86 -15.39
N VAL A 171 -24.15 -9.70 -14.07
CA VAL A 171 -24.07 -10.82 -13.13
C VAL A 171 -25.46 -11.39 -12.84
N SER A 172 -25.61 -12.71 -12.94
CA SER A 172 -26.85 -13.45 -12.64
C SER A 172 -26.56 -14.94 -12.47
N GLY A 173 -27.58 -15.73 -12.10
CA GLY A 173 -27.48 -17.17 -11.87
C GLY A 173 -27.27 -17.53 -10.40
N PRO A 174 -26.97 -18.80 -10.09
CA PRO A 174 -26.83 -19.25 -8.70
C PRO A 174 -25.86 -18.36 -7.91
N GLY A 175 -26.25 -17.98 -6.70
CA GLY A 175 -25.45 -17.10 -5.84
C GLY A 175 -25.51 -15.61 -6.20
N PHE A 176 -26.24 -15.24 -7.26
CA PHE A 176 -26.48 -13.88 -7.73
C PHE A 176 -27.95 -13.68 -8.18
N ASP A 177 -28.85 -14.42 -7.54
CA ASP A 177 -30.25 -14.57 -7.92
C ASP A 177 -31.18 -14.02 -6.84
N ARG A 178 -30.68 -13.20 -5.90
CA ARG A 178 -31.50 -12.57 -4.85
C ARG A 178 -31.61 -11.07 -5.08
N VAL A 179 -32.60 -10.46 -4.44
CA VAL A 179 -32.81 -9.01 -4.40
C VAL A 179 -32.97 -8.56 -2.96
N GLY A 180 -32.87 -7.27 -2.69
CA GLY A 180 -32.95 -6.79 -1.31
C GLY A 180 -32.83 -5.29 -1.15
N LEU A 181 -32.54 -4.90 0.09
CA LEU A 181 -32.56 -3.54 0.59
C LEU A 181 -31.28 -3.27 1.39
N VAL A 182 -30.72 -2.07 1.24
CA VAL A 182 -29.47 -1.64 1.89
C VAL A 182 -29.64 -0.23 2.44
N THR A 183 -29.04 0.07 3.59
CA THR A 183 -28.97 1.45 4.14
C THR A 183 -27.78 1.63 5.08
N TRP A 184 -27.31 2.87 5.23
CA TRP A 184 -26.27 3.26 6.18
C TRP A 184 -26.77 4.07 7.38
N ALA A 185 -27.86 4.82 7.23
CA ALA A 185 -28.45 5.63 8.32
C ALA A 185 -29.76 5.04 8.85
N GLY A 186 -30.49 4.31 8.01
CA GLY A 186 -31.77 3.71 8.34
C GLY A 186 -32.88 4.14 7.39
N MET A 187 -33.79 3.22 7.10
CA MET A 187 -34.95 3.50 6.25
C MET A 187 -36.18 2.68 6.65
N LEU A 188 -37.35 3.28 6.46
CA LEU A 188 -38.66 2.63 6.56
C LEU A 188 -39.13 2.24 5.16
N VAL A 189 -39.48 0.97 4.98
CA VAL A 189 -39.86 0.39 3.69
C VAL A 189 -41.24 -0.24 3.76
N ASP A 190 -42.03 -0.07 2.71
CA ASP A 190 -43.34 -0.70 2.50
C ASP A 190 -43.54 -1.10 1.03
N ASN A 191 -44.58 -1.89 0.73
CA ASN A 191 -45.02 -2.23 -0.61
C ASN A 191 -43.92 -2.82 -1.52
N PHE A 192 -43.10 -3.73 -0.99
CA PHE A 192 -42.01 -4.34 -1.74
C PHE A 192 -42.56 -5.30 -2.80
N ARG A 193 -42.19 -5.11 -4.07
CA ARG A 193 -42.66 -5.90 -5.21
C ARG A 193 -41.49 -6.33 -6.08
N VAL A 194 -41.55 -7.54 -6.59
CA VAL A 194 -40.54 -8.11 -7.49
C VAL A 194 -41.20 -8.59 -8.78
N TYR A 195 -40.63 -8.14 -9.89
CA TYR A 195 -41.08 -8.45 -11.24
C TYR A 195 -39.97 -9.15 -12.01
N GLU A 196 -40.34 -10.15 -12.79
CA GLU A 196 -39.44 -10.83 -13.73
C GLU A 196 -39.91 -10.59 -15.16
N ARG A 197 -38.97 -10.58 -16.10
CA ARG A 197 -39.34 -10.56 -17.51
C ARG A 197 -39.94 -11.91 -17.92
N THR A 198 -41.06 -11.84 -18.64
CA THR A 198 -41.69 -13.02 -19.24
C THR A 198 -40.83 -13.66 -20.34
N VAL A 199 -40.01 -12.86 -21.01
CA VAL A 199 -38.98 -13.29 -21.96
C VAL A 199 -37.66 -12.60 -21.57
N PRO A 200 -36.59 -13.37 -21.30
CA PRO A 200 -35.28 -12.79 -21.01
C PRO A 200 -34.86 -11.79 -22.09
N HIS A 201 -34.21 -10.71 -21.70
CA HIS A 201 -33.70 -9.73 -22.62
C HIS A 201 -32.65 -10.38 -23.56
N PRO A 202 -32.56 -10.01 -24.85
CA PRO A 202 -31.60 -10.61 -25.79
C PRO A 202 -30.13 -10.50 -25.34
N ASP A 203 -29.80 -9.45 -24.59
CA ASP A 203 -28.45 -9.25 -24.02
C ASP A 203 -28.22 -9.96 -22.68
N THR A 204 -29.18 -10.73 -22.18
CA THR A 204 -29.05 -11.49 -20.93
C THR A 204 -28.13 -12.69 -21.16
N PRO A 205 -26.99 -12.81 -20.45
CA PRO A 205 -26.05 -13.89 -20.68
C PRO A 205 -26.65 -15.26 -20.35
N ALA A 206 -26.27 -16.26 -21.15
CA ALA A 206 -26.59 -17.65 -20.83
C ALA A 206 -25.93 -18.04 -19.50
N CYS A 207 -26.76 -18.26 -18.47
CA CYS A 207 -26.31 -18.69 -17.16
C CYS A 207 -26.32 -20.22 -17.07
N ILE A 208 -25.19 -20.80 -16.68
CA ILE A 208 -25.12 -22.22 -16.29
C ILE A 208 -25.44 -22.33 -14.79
N SER A 209 -26.31 -23.26 -14.42
CA SER A 209 -26.68 -23.50 -13.02
C SER A 209 -25.86 -24.61 -12.36
N HIS A 210 -25.32 -25.51 -13.16
CA HIS A 210 -24.44 -26.62 -12.77
C HIS A 210 -23.59 -27.04 -13.97
N LEU A 211 -22.52 -27.82 -13.75
CA LEU A 211 -21.76 -28.43 -14.83
C LEU A 211 -22.38 -29.78 -15.24
N PRO A 212 -22.51 -30.06 -16.55
CA PRO A 212 -22.98 -31.37 -17.01
C PRO A 212 -22.11 -32.52 -16.51
N SER A 213 -22.74 -33.64 -16.16
CA SER A 213 -22.02 -34.85 -15.73
C SER A 213 -21.20 -35.44 -16.88
N VAL A 214 -20.00 -35.92 -16.56
CA VAL A 214 -19.11 -36.63 -17.49
C VAL A 214 -18.60 -37.93 -16.87
N SER A 215 -17.84 -38.72 -17.63
CA SER A 215 -17.28 -39.99 -17.14
C SER A 215 -16.26 -39.81 -16.01
N LEU A 216 -15.65 -38.63 -15.88
CA LEU A 216 -14.67 -38.30 -14.83
C LEU A 216 -15.34 -37.64 -13.63
N TYR A 217 -15.14 -38.22 -12.45
CA TYR A 217 -15.67 -37.70 -11.19
C TYR A 217 -14.68 -37.85 -10.05
N ARG A 218 -14.84 -36.99 -9.03
CA ARG A 218 -13.99 -36.98 -7.83
C ARG A 218 -14.60 -37.85 -6.74
N ASP A 219 -13.75 -38.63 -6.09
CA ASP A 219 -14.05 -39.40 -4.88
C ASP A 219 -13.03 -39.03 -3.80
N GLY A 220 -13.43 -38.14 -2.89
CA GLY A 220 -12.55 -37.53 -1.90
C GLY A 220 -11.40 -36.77 -2.57
N ARG A 221 -10.19 -37.35 -2.54
CA ARG A 221 -8.98 -36.82 -3.18
C ARG A 221 -8.55 -37.53 -4.46
N PHE A 222 -9.31 -38.54 -4.87
CA PHE A 222 -9.00 -39.35 -6.03
C PHE A 222 -9.89 -38.94 -7.21
N LEU A 223 -9.31 -38.98 -8.41
CA LEU A 223 -10.06 -38.87 -9.64
C LEU A 223 -10.35 -40.28 -10.15
N ARG A 224 -11.61 -40.53 -10.49
CA ARG A 224 -12.11 -41.82 -10.99
C ARG A 224 -12.81 -41.64 -12.34
N CYS A 225 -13.01 -42.76 -13.04
CA CYS A 225 -13.77 -42.82 -14.28
C CYS A 225 -14.89 -43.85 -14.15
N SER A 226 -16.10 -43.51 -14.61
CA SER A 226 -17.25 -44.41 -14.67
C SER A 226 -17.32 -45.22 -15.98
N SER A 227 -16.42 -44.98 -16.93
CA SER A 227 -16.34 -45.77 -18.17
C SER A 227 -15.89 -47.20 -17.89
N GLU A 228 -16.59 -48.18 -18.47
CA GLU A 228 -16.24 -49.60 -18.37
C GLU A 228 -14.95 -49.94 -19.13
N ASN A 229 -14.57 -49.14 -20.14
CA ASN A 229 -13.34 -49.33 -20.90
C ASN A 229 -12.62 -47.98 -21.14
N PRO A 230 -11.92 -47.43 -20.13
CA PRO A 230 -11.36 -46.07 -20.16
C PRO A 230 -10.18 -45.89 -21.14
N GLY A 231 -9.58 -46.98 -21.65
CA GLY A 231 -8.38 -46.95 -22.49
C GLY A 231 -7.09 -46.65 -21.71
N ASP A 232 -5.95 -47.13 -22.24
CA ASP A 232 -4.67 -47.16 -21.52
C ASP A 232 -4.15 -45.78 -21.09
N GLU A 233 -4.23 -44.78 -21.96
CA GLU A 233 -3.73 -43.43 -21.62
C GLU A 233 -4.57 -42.76 -20.53
N LEU A 234 -5.87 -43.02 -20.48
CA LEU A 234 -6.72 -42.50 -19.40
C LEU A 234 -6.39 -43.16 -18.07
N VAL A 235 -6.16 -44.48 -18.05
CA VAL A 235 -5.73 -45.20 -16.84
C VAL A 235 -4.41 -44.64 -16.31
N LYS A 236 -3.43 -44.41 -17.19
CA LYS A 236 -2.15 -43.78 -16.82
C LYS A 236 -2.33 -42.35 -16.31
N ALA A 237 -3.19 -41.55 -16.94
CA ALA A 237 -3.49 -40.19 -16.50
C ALA A 237 -4.08 -40.15 -15.09
N LEU A 238 -5.05 -41.03 -14.80
CA LEU A 238 -5.67 -41.18 -13.48
C LEU A 238 -4.65 -41.64 -12.43
N ALA A 239 -3.79 -42.60 -12.76
CA ALA A 239 -2.72 -43.05 -11.88
C ALA A 239 -1.77 -41.91 -11.53
N ALA A 240 -1.31 -41.15 -12.53
CA ALA A 240 -0.43 -39.99 -12.32
C ALA A 240 -1.09 -38.90 -11.44
N PHE A 241 -2.36 -38.56 -11.69
CA PHE A 241 -3.12 -37.61 -10.86
C PHE A 241 -3.23 -38.08 -9.41
N ASN A 242 -3.60 -39.35 -9.21
CA ASN A 242 -3.80 -39.94 -7.88
C ASN A 242 -2.47 -40.10 -7.11
N MET A 243 -1.34 -40.20 -7.82
CA MET A 243 0.02 -40.14 -7.27
C MET A 243 0.54 -38.71 -7.07
N ARG A 244 -0.26 -37.67 -7.38
CA ARG A 244 0.12 -36.25 -7.32
C ARG A 244 1.24 -35.86 -8.30
N ASN A 245 1.50 -36.67 -9.33
CA ASN A 245 2.36 -36.30 -10.42
C ASN A 245 1.58 -35.49 -11.46
N TYR A 246 1.23 -34.26 -11.12
CA TYR A 246 0.32 -33.44 -11.92
C TYR A 246 0.87 -33.07 -13.30
N GLN A 247 2.19 -32.90 -13.44
CA GLN A 247 2.80 -32.60 -14.73
C GLN A 247 2.68 -33.78 -15.69
N GLU A 248 2.89 -35.01 -15.19
CA GLU A 248 2.64 -36.22 -15.97
C GLU A 248 1.15 -36.37 -16.27
N ALA A 249 0.28 -36.16 -15.27
CA ALA A 249 -1.17 -36.25 -15.46
C ALA A 249 -1.66 -35.31 -16.57
N LEU A 250 -1.25 -34.04 -16.59
CA LEU A 250 -1.56 -33.09 -17.65
C LEU A 250 -1.10 -33.59 -19.03
N THR A 251 0.12 -34.10 -19.09
CA THR A 251 0.69 -34.64 -20.33
C THR A 251 -0.13 -35.82 -20.85
N ARG A 252 -0.49 -36.76 -19.96
CA ARG A 252 -1.29 -37.94 -20.31
C ARG A 252 -2.73 -37.57 -20.71
N PHE A 253 -3.39 -36.67 -19.98
CA PHE A 253 -4.73 -36.20 -20.36
C PHE A 253 -4.74 -35.53 -21.73
N ARG A 254 -3.69 -34.79 -22.10
CA ARG A 254 -3.55 -34.21 -23.45
C ARG A 254 -3.42 -35.26 -24.55
N SER A 255 -3.01 -36.49 -24.23
CA SER A 255 -2.91 -37.62 -25.15
C SER A 255 -4.17 -38.48 -25.25
N VAL A 256 -5.18 -38.24 -24.39
CA VAL A 256 -6.48 -38.93 -24.48
C VAL A 256 -7.22 -38.48 -25.74
N CYS A 257 -7.71 -39.43 -26.54
CA CYS A 257 -8.33 -39.15 -27.84
C CYS A 257 -9.69 -38.46 -27.73
N ASP A 258 -10.51 -38.81 -26.73
CA ASP A 258 -11.81 -38.19 -26.53
C ASP A 258 -11.64 -36.73 -26.05
N PRO A 259 -12.10 -35.71 -26.83
CA PRO A 259 -11.85 -34.31 -26.50
C PRO A 259 -12.47 -33.89 -25.16
N VAL A 260 -13.64 -34.42 -24.81
CA VAL A 260 -14.33 -34.11 -23.54
C VAL A 260 -13.51 -34.63 -22.36
N THR A 261 -13.17 -35.92 -22.38
CA THR A 261 -12.38 -36.57 -21.33
C THR A 261 -10.98 -35.95 -21.22
N SER A 262 -10.33 -35.63 -22.35
CA SER A 262 -9.03 -34.97 -22.38
C SER A 262 -9.06 -33.60 -21.70
N LEU A 263 -10.03 -32.75 -22.04
CA LEU A 263 -10.10 -31.38 -21.51
C LEU A 263 -10.60 -31.36 -20.07
N VAL A 264 -11.61 -32.16 -19.72
CA VAL A 264 -12.12 -32.23 -18.34
C VAL A 264 -11.06 -32.85 -17.41
N GLY A 265 -10.29 -33.83 -17.86
CA GLY A 265 -9.15 -34.37 -17.09
C GLY A 265 -8.11 -33.29 -16.78
N GLN A 266 -7.80 -32.41 -17.73
CA GLN A 266 -6.91 -31.27 -17.49
C GLN A 266 -7.53 -30.23 -16.54
N ALA A 267 -8.85 -30.00 -16.62
CA ALA A 267 -9.56 -29.15 -15.67
C ALA A 267 -9.44 -29.70 -14.24
N TRP A 268 -9.58 -31.02 -14.05
CA TRP A 268 -9.37 -31.66 -12.74
C TRP A 268 -7.94 -31.50 -12.22
N VAL A 269 -6.92 -31.59 -13.09
CA VAL A 269 -5.53 -31.34 -12.67
C VAL A 269 -5.34 -29.89 -12.22
N LEU A 270 -5.69 -28.93 -13.06
CA LEU A 270 -5.44 -27.50 -12.77
C LEU A 270 -6.29 -26.99 -11.61
N GLY A 271 -7.50 -27.54 -11.43
CA GLY A 271 -8.42 -27.22 -10.35
C GLY A 271 -8.12 -27.89 -9.01
N ASP A 272 -7.16 -28.83 -8.94
CA ASP A 272 -6.78 -29.46 -7.68
C ASP A 272 -5.87 -28.56 -6.83
N LEU A 273 -6.05 -28.57 -5.50
CA LEU A 273 -5.24 -27.74 -4.58
C LEU A 273 -3.81 -28.25 -4.38
N GLY A 274 -3.49 -29.48 -4.81
CA GLY A 274 -2.11 -29.95 -4.83
C GLY A 274 -1.32 -29.48 -6.07
N TYR A 275 -2.00 -28.96 -7.10
CA TYR A 275 -1.34 -28.33 -8.24
C TYR A 275 -0.78 -26.96 -7.82
N GLY A 276 0.53 -26.79 -7.85
CA GLY A 276 1.18 -25.51 -7.56
C GLY A 276 1.12 -24.55 -8.75
N GLU A 277 0.05 -23.74 -8.82
CA GLU A 277 -0.07 -22.73 -9.87
C GLU A 277 0.93 -21.57 -9.71
N LYS A 278 1.31 -20.95 -10.83
CA LYS A 278 1.94 -19.63 -10.77
C LYS A 278 0.88 -18.56 -10.48
N LEU A 279 0.93 -17.95 -9.30
CA LEU A 279 0.00 -16.90 -8.90
C LEU A 279 0.13 -15.66 -9.82
N GLN A 280 -1.01 -15.05 -10.14
CA GLN A 280 -1.12 -13.82 -10.92
C GLN A 280 -1.66 -12.71 -10.00
N TYR A 281 -1.01 -11.55 -9.97
CA TYR A 281 -1.37 -10.43 -9.09
C TYR A 281 -1.90 -9.21 -9.86
N ARG A 282 -1.63 -9.11 -11.16
CA ARG A 282 -1.93 -7.91 -11.94
C ARG A 282 -3.43 -7.81 -12.26
N VAL A 283 -4.02 -6.65 -11.96
CA VAL A 283 -5.40 -6.32 -12.32
C VAL A 283 -5.63 -6.50 -13.82
N GLY A 284 -6.78 -7.07 -14.18
CA GLY A 284 -7.21 -7.23 -15.58
C GLY A 284 -6.45 -8.32 -16.35
N CYS A 285 -5.59 -9.10 -15.70
CA CYS A 285 -4.83 -10.16 -16.34
C CYS A 285 -5.29 -11.53 -15.87
N ALA A 286 -5.34 -12.49 -16.80
CA ALA A 286 -5.64 -13.87 -16.47
C ALA A 286 -4.41 -14.60 -15.91
N ASN A 287 -4.66 -15.72 -15.24
CA ASN A 287 -3.65 -16.74 -15.04
C ASN A 287 -3.40 -17.45 -16.38
N GLU A 288 -2.16 -17.48 -16.87
CA GLU A 288 -1.85 -17.97 -18.23
C GLU A 288 -2.14 -19.47 -18.40
N GLU A 289 -1.90 -20.29 -17.38
CA GLU A 289 -2.17 -21.74 -17.43
C GLU A 289 -3.67 -22.01 -17.50
N PHE A 290 -4.45 -21.25 -16.73
CA PHE A 290 -5.90 -21.34 -16.72
C PHE A 290 -6.52 -20.72 -18.00
N ALA A 291 -5.92 -19.65 -18.52
CA ALA A 291 -6.32 -19.03 -19.79
C ALA A 291 -6.06 -19.97 -20.97
N GLU A 292 -4.97 -20.73 -20.95
CA GLU A 292 -4.70 -21.74 -21.97
C GLU A 292 -5.74 -22.87 -21.94
N LEU A 293 -6.16 -23.32 -20.75
CA LEU A 293 -7.25 -24.29 -20.62
C LEU A 293 -8.55 -23.71 -21.22
N TYR A 294 -8.88 -22.46 -20.92
CA TYR A 294 -10.04 -21.77 -21.50
C TYR A 294 -9.95 -21.70 -23.04
N ARG A 295 -8.81 -21.28 -23.62
CA ARG A 295 -8.64 -21.20 -25.08
C ARG A 295 -8.93 -22.55 -25.75
N ARG A 296 -8.54 -23.65 -25.12
CA ARG A 296 -8.77 -25.00 -25.64
C ARG A 296 -10.22 -25.45 -25.52
N PHE A 297 -10.91 -25.15 -24.41
CA PHE A 297 -12.34 -25.40 -24.30
C PHE A 297 -13.16 -24.53 -25.25
N ASP A 298 -12.81 -23.25 -25.41
CA ASP A 298 -13.45 -22.34 -26.37
C ASP A 298 -13.31 -22.86 -27.80
N ALA A 299 -12.10 -23.25 -28.21
CA ALA A 299 -11.87 -23.87 -29.52
C ALA A 299 -12.66 -25.18 -29.71
N ALA A 300 -12.68 -26.05 -28.70
CA ALA A 300 -13.44 -27.31 -28.75
C ALA A 300 -14.96 -27.07 -28.81
N SER A 301 -15.49 -26.11 -28.06
CA SER A 301 -16.91 -25.75 -28.07
C SER A 301 -17.37 -25.22 -29.43
N LYS A 302 -16.47 -24.55 -30.17
CA LYS A 302 -16.71 -24.08 -31.54
C LYS A 302 -16.62 -25.21 -32.57
N ALA A 303 -15.70 -26.15 -32.37
CA ALA A 303 -15.56 -27.32 -33.24
C ALA A 303 -16.71 -28.33 -33.07
N PHE A 304 -17.30 -28.40 -31.87
CA PHE A 304 -18.40 -29.30 -31.53
C PHE A 304 -19.58 -28.49 -30.98
N PRO A 305 -20.26 -27.69 -31.82
CA PRO A 305 -21.27 -26.73 -31.36
C PRO A 305 -22.46 -27.39 -30.68
N ASP A 306 -22.75 -28.66 -30.94
CA ASP A 306 -23.86 -29.41 -30.33
C ASP A 306 -23.52 -29.96 -28.93
N SER A 307 -22.25 -29.93 -28.51
CA SER A 307 -21.82 -30.44 -27.21
C SER A 307 -22.16 -29.46 -26.09
N GLU A 308 -23.21 -29.75 -25.34
CA GLU A 308 -23.58 -28.98 -24.14
C GLU A 308 -22.46 -28.96 -23.09
N VAL A 309 -21.77 -30.10 -22.92
CA VAL A 309 -20.62 -30.23 -22.01
C VAL A 309 -19.53 -29.22 -22.38
N LEU A 310 -19.07 -29.20 -23.64
CA LEU A 310 -17.98 -28.30 -24.04
C LEU A 310 -18.37 -26.84 -23.93
N ARG A 311 -19.62 -26.47 -24.24
CA ARG A 311 -20.13 -25.10 -24.06
C ARG A 311 -20.16 -24.69 -22.59
N ALA A 312 -20.70 -25.53 -21.70
CA ALA A 312 -20.79 -25.24 -20.27
C ALA A 312 -19.39 -25.12 -19.63
N TYR A 313 -18.47 -26.04 -19.96
CA TYR A 313 -17.10 -25.97 -19.47
C TYR A 313 -16.30 -24.80 -20.07
N ALA A 314 -16.58 -24.36 -21.31
CA ALA A 314 -15.97 -23.15 -21.86
C ALA A 314 -16.34 -21.90 -21.05
N ILE A 315 -17.60 -21.79 -20.60
CA ILE A 315 -18.04 -20.70 -19.71
C ILE A 315 -17.33 -20.79 -18.36
N ALA A 316 -17.32 -21.96 -17.71
CA ALA A 316 -16.68 -22.13 -16.40
C ALA A 316 -15.16 -21.91 -16.47
N THR A 317 -14.48 -22.40 -17.51
CA THR A 317 -13.03 -22.18 -17.67
C THR A 317 -12.68 -20.74 -17.96
N LYS A 318 -13.57 -19.98 -18.61
CA LYS A 318 -13.41 -18.52 -18.72
C LYS A 318 -13.33 -17.87 -17.34
N TRP A 319 -14.25 -18.21 -16.45
CA TRP A 319 -14.20 -17.72 -15.06
C TRP A 319 -12.96 -18.24 -14.33
N PHE A 320 -12.62 -19.51 -14.50
CA PHE A 320 -11.42 -20.10 -13.89
C PHE A 320 -10.14 -19.36 -14.29
N SER A 321 -10.05 -18.90 -15.54
CA SER A 321 -8.90 -18.09 -16.01
C SER A 321 -8.72 -16.75 -15.27
N GLN A 322 -9.78 -16.26 -14.63
CA GLN A 322 -9.82 -15.00 -13.88
C GLN A 322 -9.53 -15.17 -12.38
N LEU A 323 -9.22 -16.38 -11.91
CA LEU A 323 -8.75 -16.58 -10.54
C LEU A 323 -7.34 -16.02 -10.36
N VAL A 324 -7.25 -14.87 -9.69
CA VAL A 324 -6.01 -14.11 -9.49
C VAL A 324 -5.90 -13.62 -8.05
N MET A 325 -4.68 -13.37 -7.57
CA MET A 325 -4.38 -12.79 -6.26
C MET A 325 -4.64 -11.27 -6.26
N ASN A 326 -5.87 -10.89 -6.63
CA ASN A 326 -6.40 -9.54 -6.63
C ASN A 326 -7.94 -9.61 -6.55
N ARG A 327 -8.58 -8.63 -5.92
CA ARG A 327 -10.05 -8.59 -5.71
C ARG A 327 -10.86 -8.67 -7.00
N SER A 328 -10.29 -8.32 -8.14
CA SER A 328 -10.94 -8.49 -9.45
C SER A 328 -11.34 -9.95 -9.75
N GLY A 329 -10.63 -10.94 -9.20
CA GLY A 329 -10.97 -12.37 -9.37
C GLY A 329 -12.14 -12.86 -8.48
N MET A 330 -12.63 -12.04 -7.55
CA MET A 330 -13.66 -12.45 -6.58
C MET A 330 -14.98 -12.85 -7.25
N LEU A 331 -15.39 -12.15 -8.31
CA LEU A 331 -16.60 -12.49 -9.07
C LEU A 331 -16.49 -13.90 -9.67
N ALA A 332 -15.36 -14.21 -10.30
CA ALA A 332 -15.12 -15.51 -10.91
C ALA A 332 -15.12 -16.64 -9.87
N ALA A 333 -14.47 -16.43 -8.73
CA ALA A 333 -14.46 -17.39 -7.63
C ALA A 333 -15.88 -17.68 -7.11
N ARG A 334 -16.71 -16.64 -6.94
CA ARG A 334 -18.12 -16.80 -6.53
C ARG A 334 -18.93 -17.58 -7.55
N ARG A 335 -18.82 -17.23 -8.84
CA ARG A 335 -19.50 -17.94 -9.93
C ARG A 335 -19.18 -19.44 -9.93
N LEU A 336 -17.90 -19.79 -9.79
CA LEU A 336 -17.46 -21.19 -9.79
C LEU A 336 -17.90 -21.97 -8.54
N VAL A 337 -17.89 -21.34 -7.37
CA VAL A 337 -18.38 -21.97 -6.13
C VAL A 337 -19.90 -22.18 -6.19
N ALA A 338 -20.64 -21.23 -6.79
CA ALA A 338 -22.09 -21.30 -6.87
C ALA A 338 -22.63 -22.39 -7.82
N LEU A 339 -21.80 -22.95 -8.71
CA LEU A 339 -22.14 -24.13 -9.52
C LEU A 339 -22.27 -25.43 -8.69
N GLY A 340 -21.91 -25.40 -7.40
CA GLY A 340 -21.89 -26.57 -6.53
C GLY A 340 -20.57 -27.35 -6.64
N GLU A 341 -20.35 -28.25 -5.68
CA GLU A 341 -19.14 -29.08 -5.59
C GLU A 341 -19.20 -30.29 -6.54
N GLU A 342 -20.39 -30.86 -6.71
CA GLU A 342 -20.61 -32.06 -7.52
C GLU A 342 -20.23 -31.83 -8.99
N ASN A 343 -19.41 -32.73 -9.54
CA ASN A 343 -18.90 -32.68 -10.92
C ASN A 343 -18.17 -31.38 -11.31
N ASN A 344 -17.73 -30.57 -10.33
CA ASN A 344 -17.08 -29.30 -10.58
C ASN A 344 -15.57 -29.35 -10.28
N PRO A 345 -14.71 -29.47 -11.32
CA PRO A 345 -13.26 -29.49 -11.12
C PRO A 345 -12.69 -28.18 -10.56
N PHE A 346 -13.43 -27.08 -10.65
CA PHE A 346 -12.95 -25.76 -10.24
C PHE A 346 -13.34 -25.40 -8.80
N TYR A 347 -14.28 -26.14 -8.19
CA TYR A 347 -14.92 -25.77 -6.93
C TYR A 347 -13.92 -25.47 -5.81
N HIS A 348 -13.02 -26.41 -5.53
CA HIS A 348 -12.11 -26.31 -4.39
C HIS A 348 -11.07 -25.21 -4.55
N LYS A 349 -10.51 -25.05 -5.76
CA LYS A 349 -9.61 -23.93 -6.08
C LYS A 349 -10.35 -22.60 -5.99
N ALA A 350 -11.53 -22.49 -6.59
CA ALA A 350 -12.35 -21.29 -6.46
C ALA A 350 -12.71 -20.98 -4.99
N LYS A 351 -12.99 -22.00 -4.16
CA LYS A 351 -13.27 -21.84 -2.73
C LYS A 351 -12.05 -21.34 -1.96
N LEU A 352 -10.85 -21.81 -2.28
CA LEU A 352 -9.59 -21.27 -1.73
C LEU A 352 -9.42 -19.78 -2.07
N TYR A 353 -9.58 -19.41 -3.35
CA TYR A 353 -9.50 -18.01 -3.77
C TYR A 353 -10.57 -17.14 -3.11
N LEU A 354 -11.81 -17.63 -3.02
CA LEU A 354 -12.88 -16.93 -2.31
C LEU A 354 -12.55 -16.72 -0.83
N ALA A 355 -11.99 -17.74 -0.16
CA ALA A 355 -11.55 -17.64 1.22
C ALA A 355 -10.37 -16.66 1.38
N ARG A 356 -9.43 -16.61 0.44
CA ARG A 356 -8.34 -15.62 0.40
C ARG A 356 -8.91 -14.19 0.35
N TYR A 357 -9.81 -13.90 -0.59
CA TYR A 357 -10.45 -12.58 -0.70
C TYR A 357 -11.20 -12.21 0.59
N HIS A 358 -11.95 -13.16 1.14
CA HIS A 358 -12.72 -12.93 2.35
C HIS A 358 -11.83 -12.66 3.56
N TYR A 359 -10.75 -13.41 3.72
CA TYR A 359 -9.77 -13.21 4.79
C TYR A 359 -9.15 -11.81 4.72
N TRP A 360 -8.66 -11.40 3.55
CA TRP A 360 -7.94 -10.13 3.42
C TRP A 360 -8.85 -8.91 3.44
N ASN A 361 -10.09 -9.02 2.96
CA ASN A 361 -11.09 -7.99 3.22
C ASN A 361 -11.35 -7.83 4.72
N GLY A 362 -11.40 -8.95 5.47
CA GLY A 362 -11.48 -8.91 6.92
C GLY A 362 -10.23 -8.32 7.58
N ALA A 363 -9.04 -8.62 7.06
CA ALA A 363 -7.79 -8.06 7.55
C ALA A 363 -7.68 -6.54 7.31
N GLU A 364 -8.13 -6.08 6.15
CA GLU A 364 -8.14 -4.65 5.80
C GLU A 364 -9.15 -3.86 6.63
N ALA A 365 -10.35 -4.41 6.83
CA ALA A 365 -11.43 -3.78 7.60
C ALA A 365 -11.30 -3.98 9.13
N GLY A 366 -10.26 -4.67 9.62
CA GLY A 366 -10.14 -5.01 11.04
C GLY A 366 -11.26 -5.94 11.56
N ASN A 367 -11.90 -6.70 10.69
CA ASN A 367 -13.04 -7.56 11.00
C ASN A 367 -12.60 -9.01 11.28
N GLU A 368 -12.43 -9.34 12.56
CA GLU A 368 -11.99 -10.68 12.97
C GLU A 368 -13.04 -11.77 12.69
N THR A 369 -14.33 -11.46 12.76
CA THR A 369 -15.42 -12.41 12.42
C THR A 369 -15.30 -12.88 10.97
N MET A 370 -15.05 -11.94 10.05
CA MET A 370 -14.84 -12.23 8.63
C MET A 370 -13.60 -13.12 8.42
N LYS A 371 -12.50 -12.85 9.14
CA LYS A 371 -11.29 -13.69 9.09
C LYS A 371 -11.55 -15.09 9.63
N GLN A 372 -12.28 -15.23 10.74
CA GLN A 372 -12.65 -16.53 11.31
C GLN A 372 -13.52 -17.34 10.34
N GLN A 373 -14.46 -16.69 9.67
CA GLN A 373 -15.29 -17.34 8.65
C GLN A 373 -14.44 -17.89 7.50
N ALA A 374 -13.50 -17.08 6.96
CA ALA A 374 -12.57 -17.54 5.93
C ALA A 374 -11.72 -18.74 6.39
N ARG A 375 -11.19 -18.69 7.62
CA ARG A 375 -10.44 -19.81 8.21
C ARG A 375 -11.27 -21.08 8.33
N SER A 376 -12.56 -20.97 8.66
CA SER A 376 -13.46 -22.14 8.72
C SER A 376 -13.62 -22.83 7.36
N TRP A 377 -13.68 -22.06 6.27
CA TRP A 377 -13.72 -22.62 4.91
C TRP A 377 -12.41 -23.31 4.55
N MET A 378 -11.28 -22.70 4.91
CA MET A 378 -9.97 -23.28 4.67
C MET A 378 -9.70 -24.53 5.51
N ALA A 379 -10.22 -24.61 6.74
CA ALA A 379 -10.15 -25.82 7.57
C ALA A 379 -10.84 -27.02 6.89
N LYS A 380 -12.02 -26.81 6.29
CA LYS A 380 -12.71 -27.85 5.52
C LYS A 380 -11.92 -28.30 4.30
N LEU A 381 -11.25 -27.37 3.60
CA LEU A 381 -10.34 -27.72 2.52
C LEU A 381 -9.13 -28.52 3.04
N LEU A 382 -8.59 -28.17 4.21
CA LEU A 382 -7.44 -28.84 4.79
C LEU A 382 -7.71 -30.30 5.15
N GLU A 383 -8.95 -30.66 5.52
CA GLU A 383 -9.36 -32.05 5.74
C GLU A 383 -9.10 -32.93 4.50
N LEU A 384 -9.30 -32.35 3.31
CA LEU A 384 -8.99 -33.02 2.05
C LEU A 384 -7.50 -32.94 1.74
N TRP A 385 -6.85 -31.77 1.81
CA TRP A 385 -5.42 -31.59 1.48
C TRP A 385 -4.55 -31.23 2.71
N PRO A 386 -4.31 -32.17 3.65
CA PRO A 386 -3.57 -31.90 4.88
C PRO A 386 -2.10 -31.47 4.65
N GLU A 387 -1.53 -31.79 3.49
CA GLU A 387 -0.19 -31.38 3.08
C GLU A 387 -0.09 -29.91 2.60
N ASN A 388 -1.21 -29.25 2.31
CA ASN A 388 -1.20 -27.91 1.72
C ASN A 388 -0.73 -26.87 2.74
N VAL A 389 0.47 -26.33 2.50
CA VAL A 389 1.14 -25.38 3.39
C VAL A 389 0.35 -24.07 3.56
N VAL A 390 -0.28 -23.56 2.49
CA VAL A 390 -1.06 -22.31 2.54
C VAL A 390 -2.27 -22.46 3.46
N LEU A 391 -3.03 -23.55 3.31
CA LEU A 391 -4.19 -23.83 4.16
C LEU A 391 -3.79 -23.94 5.65
N ARG A 392 -2.71 -24.66 5.95
CA ARG A 392 -2.16 -24.80 7.32
C ARG A 392 -1.84 -23.46 7.95
N GLN A 393 -1.19 -22.56 7.20
CA GLN A 393 -0.85 -21.24 7.71
C GLN A 393 -2.10 -20.40 8.00
N TYR A 394 -3.07 -20.39 7.09
CA TYR A 394 -4.29 -19.60 7.27
C TYR A 394 -5.09 -20.00 8.51
N ILE A 395 -5.16 -21.30 8.82
CA ILE A 395 -5.84 -21.78 10.04
C ILE A 395 -5.04 -21.53 11.33
N GLY A 396 -3.86 -20.92 11.24
CA GLY A 396 -3.06 -20.49 12.38
C GLY A 396 -1.92 -21.43 12.76
N GLU A 397 -1.63 -22.46 11.96
CA GLU A 397 -0.46 -23.31 12.20
C GLU A 397 0.83 -22.50 11.99
N LYS A 398 1.84 -22.76 12.83
CA LYS A 398 3.19 -22.18 12.72
C LYS A 398 4.04 -23.03 11.79
N VAL A 399 4.01 -22.75 10.50
CA VAL A 399 4.83 -23.46 9.50
C VAL A 399 6.20 -22.79 9.39
N PRO A 400 7.30 -23.47 9.77
CA PRO A 400 8.64 -22.89 9.74
C PRO A 400 9.15 -22.71 8.31
N TRP A 401 10.06 -21.75 8.11
CA TRP A 401 10.76 -21.54 6.84
C TRP A 401 12.20 -21.07 7.09
N ALA A 402 13.09 -21.29 6.12
CA ALA A 402 14.51 -20.95 6.18
C ALA A 402 15.16 -21.42 7.50
N GLU A 403 15.19 -22.73 7.72
CA GLU A 403 15.78 -23.34 8.92
C GLU A 403 17.29 -23.06 9.00
N ASP A 404 17.95 -22.85 7.86
CA ASP A 404 19.35 -22.43 7.74
C ASP A 404 19.65 -21.05 8.36
N LEU A 405 18.62 -20.20 8.53
CA LEU A 405 18.76 -18.90 9.17
C LEU A 405 18.62 -18.94 10.69
N ILE A 406 18.22 -20.07 11.28
CA ILE A 406 18.04 -20.18 12.74
C ILE A 406 19.35 -19.84 13.45
N ALA A 407 19.27 -18.93 14.41
CA ALA A 407 20.41 -18.45 15.19
C ALA A 407 21.12 -19.61 15.92
N ASP A 408 22.39 -19.85 15.57
CA ASP A 408 23.28 -20.75 16.28
C ASP A 408 23.95 -20.01 17.46
N THR A 409 23.26 -20.00 18.60
CA THR A 409 23.76 -19.38 19.84
C THR A 409 24.80 -20.25 20.57
N SER A 410 25.09 -21.45 20.07
CA SER A 410 26.14 -22.31 20.62
C SER A 410 27.52 -21.92 20.07
N CYS A 411 27.58 -21.48 18.82
CA CYS A 411 28.81 -21.02 18.17
C CYS A 411 29.01 -19.50 18.19
N HIS A 412 27.94 -18.72 18.38
CA HIS A 412 27.97 -17.26 18.27
C HIS A 412 27.32 -16.56 19.47
N PRO A 413 27.71 -15.31 19.79
CA PRO A 413 27.01 -14.51 20.79
C PRO A 413 25.52 -14.42 20.47
N ALA A 414 24.66 -14.71 21.45
CA ALA A 414 23.22 -14.83 21.24
C ALA A 414 22.59 -13.58 20.60
N TRP A 415 22.96 -12.39 21.08
CA TRP A 415 22.48 -11.12 20.52
C TRP A 415 22.82 -10.98 19.03
N ALA A 416 24.04 -11.33 18.64
CA ALA A 416 24.50 -11.20 17.26
C ALA A 416 23.77 -12.19 16.38
N ALA A 417 23.66 -13.45 16.84
CA ALA A 417 23.01 -14.53 16.08
C ALA A 417 21.53 -14.22 15.82
N TYR A 418 20.78 -13.80 16.84
CA TYR A 418 19.37 -13.42 16.68
C TYR A 418 19.18 -12.15 15.86
N LEU A 419 20.03 -11.13 16.02
CA LEU A 419 19.93 -9.90 15.24
C LEU A 419 20.20 -10.16 13.75
N ARG A 420 21.22 -10.97 13.43
CA ARG A 420 21.50 -11.40 12.05
C ARG A 420 20.35 -12.23 11.48
N GLU A 421 19.79 -13.16 12.25
CA GLU A 421 18.62 -13.94 11.83
C GLU A 421 17.43 -13.02 11.48
N ALA A 422 17.11 -12.06 12.36
CA ALA A 422 16.02 -11.12 12.14
C ALA A 422 16.23 -10.28 10.85
N TYR A 423 17.42 -9.69 10.69
CA TYR A 423 17.76 -8.90 9.52
C TYR A 423 17.71 -9.74 8.23
N ALA A 424 18.32 -10.92 8.22
CA ALA A 424 18.32 -11.81 7.07
C ALA A 424 16.90 -12.24 6.68
N ARG A 425 16.05 -12.60 7.65
CA ARG A 425 14.66 -12.98 7.36
C ARG A 425 13.85 -11.84 6.76
N GLN A 426 13.99 -10.62 7.29
CA GLN A 426 13.34 -9.43 6.72
C GLN A 426 13.80 -9.16 5.28
N LEU A 427 15.10 -9.32 4.97
CA LEU A 427 15.60 -9.27 3.60
C LEU A 427 14.96 -10.35 2.71
N ARG A 428 14.88 -11.60 3.18
CA ARG A 428 14.27 -12.71 2.41
C ARG A 428 12.78 -12.50 2.13
N ILE A 429 12.05 -11.89 3.06
CA ILE A 429 10.65 -11.50 2.84
C ILE A 429 10.55 -10.49 1.68
N MET A 430 11.35 -9.42 1.71
CA MET A 430 11.37 -8.44 0.62
C MET A 430 11.80 -9.05 -0.72
N GLU A 431 12.83 -9.90 -0.72
CA GLU A 431 13.26 -10.62 -1.93
C GLU A 431 12.17 -11.54 -2.50
N ARG A 432 11.36 -12.17 -1.64
CA ARG A 432 10.26 -13.03 -2.08
C ARG A 432 9.18 -12.24 -2.82
N PHE A 433 8.82 -11.05 -2.32
CA PHE A 433 7.93 -10.13 -3.05
C PHE A 433 8.52 -9.79 -4.43
N ILE A 434 9.80 -9.41 -4.47
CA ILE A 434 10.45 -8.97 -5.71
C ILE A 434 10.54 -10.10 -6.74
N LYS A 435 10.86 -11.32 -6.30
CA LYS A 435 11.03 -12.49 -7.18
C LYS A 435 9.71 -13.07 -7.67
N GLU A 436 8.71 -13.15 -6.80
CA GLU A 436 7.45 -13.87 -7.10
C GLU A 436 6.30 -12.97 -7.54
N ARG A 437 6.32 -11.68 -7.15
CA ARG A 437 5.18 -10.78 -7.32
C ARG A 437 5.47 -9.59 -8.22
N GLN A 438 6.70 -9.07 -8.23
CA GLN A 438 6.98 -7.79 -8.88
C GLN A 438 6.75 -7.83 -10.40
N ALA A 439 5.78 -7.05 -10.85
CA ALA A 439 5.40 -6.94 -12.24
C ALA A 439 6.46 -6.15 -13.06
N PRO A 440 6.43 -6.23 -14.41
CA PRO A 440 7.33 -5.46 -15.27
C PRO A 440 7.28 -3.94 -15.05
N ASP A 441 6.12 -3.40 -14.67
CA ASP A 441 5.90 -1.98 -14.37
C ASP A 441 6.26 -1.59 -12.92
N GLY A 442 6.66 -2.54 -12.08
CA GLY A 442 7.17 -2.29 -10.73
C GLY A 442 6.20 -2.60 -9.59
N GLN A 443 4.91 -2.80 -9.88
CA GLN A 443 3.89 -3.16 -8.87
C GLN A 443 4.24 -4.47 -8.16
N LEU A 444 3.93 -4.55 -6.87
CA LEU A 444 4.10 -5.73 -6.01
C LEU A 444 2.78 -6.50 -5.83
N GLY A 445 1.67 -6.00 -6.37
CA GLY A 445 0.43 -6.77 -6.54
C GLY A 445 -0.74 -6.33 -5.68
N GLY A 446 -0.56 -5.38 -4.76
CA GLY A 446 -1.66 -4.68 -4.10
C GLY A 446 -2.21 -3.52 -4.95
N GLY A 447 -1.41 -3.06 -5.92
CA GLY A 447 -1.63 -1.81 -6.63
C GLY A 447 -0.71 -0.73 -6.07
N TYR A 448 -0.40 0.30 -6.86
CA TYR A 448 0.61 1.28 -6.44
C TYR A 448 0.32 1.94 -5.08
N GLY A 449 -0.94 2.26 -4.77
CA GLY A 449 -1.33 2.84 -3.47
C GLY A 449 -0.88 1.98 -2.29
N ASP A 450 -1.35 0.73 -2.22
CA ASP A 450 -0.95 -0.20 -1.16
C ASP A 450 0.55 -0.55 -1.21
N ASP A 451 1.12 -0.69 -2.42
CA ASP A 451 2.50 -1.16 -2.59
C ASP A 451 3.52 -0.14 -2.05
N VAL A 452 3.25 1.17 -2.15
CA VAL A 452 4.16 2.19 -1.60
C VAL A 452 4.21 2.20 -0.08
N GLU A 453 3.12 1.81 0.60
CA GLU A 453 3.09 1.78 2.06
C GLU A 453 4.11 0.80 2.66
N LEU A 454 4.50 -0.24 1.92
CA LEU A 454 5.56 -1.16 2.34
C LEU A 454 6.86 -0.42 2.68
N MET A 455 7.13 0.72 2.04
CA MET A 455 8.33 1.53 2.27
C MET A 455 8.42 2.04 3.72
N ARG A 456 7.28 2.20 4.41
CA ARG A 456 7.23 2.61 5.82
C ARG A 456 8.05 1.69 6.74
N THR A 457 8.22 0.41 6.36
CA THR A 457 9.13 -0.52 7.07
C THR A 457 10.29 -1.05 6.20
N TRP A 458 10.11 -1.19 4.89
CA TRP A 458 11.16 -1.70 4.01
C TRP A 458 12.34 -0.75 3.91
N MET A 459 12.10 0.57 3.87
CA MET A 459 13.18 1.56 3.85
C MET A 459 14.12 1.38 5.04
N GLN A 460 13.56 1.13 6.24
CA GLN A 460 14.32 0.93 7.47
C GLN A 460 15.31 -0.25 7.36
N ILE A 461 14.92 -1.32 6.66
CA ILE A 461 15.76 -2.52 6.51
C ILE A 461 16.69 -2.42 5.30
N ALA A 462 16.20 -1.89 4.17
CA ALA A 462 16.97 -1.74 2.94
C ALA A 462 18.12 -0.72 3.08
N CYS A 463 17.97 0.28 3.96
CA CYS A 463 19.01 1.29 4.17
C CYS A 463 20.12 0.84 5.13
N ILE A 464 19.92 -0.21 5.94
CA ILE A 464 20.94 -0.73 6.87
C ILE A 464 22.24 -1.01 6.12
N SER A 465 22.17 -1.72 4.99
CA SER A 465 23.35 -2.02 4.19
C SER A 465 23.12 -2.01 2.68
N SER A 466 24.20 -1.84 1.93
CA SER A 466 24.25 -1.95 0.46
C SER A 466 24.32 -3.39 -0.07
N SER A 467 24.29 -4.40 0.81
CA SER A 467 24.47 -5.82 0.46
C SER A 467 23.37 -6.41 -0.44
N SER A 468 22.09 -6.10 -0.19
CA SER A 468 20.99 -6.65 -1.00
C SER A 468 20.67 -5.77 -2.22
N GLN A 469 21.34 -6.06 -3.34
CA GLN A 469 21.08 -5.39 -4.62
C GLN A 469 19.70 -5.71 -5.18
N ILE A 470 19.17 -6.92 -4.94
CA ILE A 470 17.82 -7.31 -5.39
C ILE A 470 16.77 -6.42 -4.73
N VAL A 471 16.87 -6.21 -3.40
CA VAL A 471 15.92 -5.35 -2.67
C VAL A 471 15.98 -3.92 -3.16
N ARG A 472 17.18 -3.35 -3.31
CA ARG A 472 17.36 -1.97 -3.79
C ARG A 472 16.84 -1.77 -5.21
N ALA A 473 17.16 -2.70 -6.12
CA ALA A 473 16.65 -2.67 -7.49
C ALA A 473 15.13 -2.82 -7.54
N GLY A 474 14.55 -3.68 -6.70
CA GLY A 474 13.10 -3.84 -6.59
C GLY A 474 12.41 -2.57 -6.10
N ILE A 475 12.93 -1.91 -5.06
CA ILE A 475 12.40 -0.64 -4.57
C ILE A 475 12.53 0.45 -5.63
N ALA A 476 13.68 0.55 -6.31
CA ALA A 476 13.87 1.51 -7.39
C ALA A 476 12.87 1.28 -8.54
N LYS A 477 12.60 0.01 -8.90
CA LYS A 477 11.62 -0.33 -9.94
C LYS A 477 10.19 0.07 -9.54
N LEU A 478 9.82 -0.12 -8.28
CA LEU A 478 8.54 0.39 -7.75
C LEU A 478 8.47 1.92 -7.84
N ALA A 479 9.52 2.62 -7.41
CA ALA A 479 9.59 4.08 -7.46
C ALA A 479 9.48 4.64 -8.89
N GLU A 480 10.14 3.99 -9.87
CA GLU A 480 9.98 4.32 -11.30
C GLU A 480 8.55 4.06 -11.78
N GLY A 481 7.97 2.91 -11.43
CA GLY A 481 6.59 2.56 -11.77
C GLY A 481 5.59 3.61 -11.27
N VAL A 482 5.74 4.05 -10.03
CA VAL A 482 4.91 5.10 -9.42
C VAL A 482 5.11 6.43 -10.14
N TRP A 483 6.37 6.84 -10.39
CA TRP A 483 6.67 8.08 -11.09
C TRP A 483 6.05 8.13 -12.49
N THR A 484 6.12 7.05 -13.26
CA THR A 484 5.60 6.98 -14.62
C THR A 484 4.07 6.87 -14.66
N ASN A 485 3.50 6.00 -13.83
CA ASN A 485 2.10 5.58 -14.00
C ASN A 485 1.12 6.31 -13.08
N VAL A 486 1.57 6.83 -11.93
CA VAL A 486 0.69 7.45 -10.92
C VAL A 486 0.92 8.96 -10.83
N LEU A 487 2.18 9.39 -10.81
CA LEU A 487 2.51 10.79 -10.55
C LEU A 487 2.44 11.65 -11.82
N ARG A 488 1.96 12.88 -11.66
CA ARG A 488 2.15 13.97 -12.62
C ARG A 488 2.69 15.16 -11.84
N ASN A 489 3.72 15.81 -12.37
CA ASN A 489 4.46 16.86 -11.64
C ASN A 489 4.84 16.43 -10.21
N GLY A 490 5.24 15.16 -10.02
CA GLY A 490 5.68 14.65 -8.72
C GLY A 490 4.60 14.42 -7.67
N PHE A 491 3.31 14.53 -7.99
CA PHE A 491 2.21 14.29 -7.04
C PHE A 491 1.05 13.51 -7.69
N ALA A 492 0.22 12.83 -6.89
CA ALA A 492 -0.92 12.08 -7.40
C ALA A 492 -2.11 12.99 -7.76
N GLU A 493 -3.11 12.44 -8.44
CA GLU A 493 -4.33 13.17 -8.81
C GLU A 493 -5.15 13.58 -7.57
N LEU A 494 -6.03 14.58 -7.74
CA LEU A 494 -6.93 15.06 -6.69
C LEU A 494 -7.67 13.91 -6.01
N GLY A 495 -7.39 13.76 -4.72
CA GLY A 495 -8.04 12.84 -3.81
C GLY A 495 -7.81 13.31 -2.39
N ASP A 496 -8.31 12.58 -1.42
CA ASP A 496 -8.02 12.86 -0.01
C ASP A 496 -6.49 12.81 0.24
N VAL A 497 -6.00 13.64 1.16
CA VAL A 497 -4.56 13.83 1.39
C VAL A 497 -3.85 12.56 1.87
N GLU A 498 -4.57 11.62 2.51
CA GLU A 498 -4.02 10.31 2.81
C GLU A 498 -3.59 9.66 1.50
N HIS A 499 -4.52 9.30 0.62
CA HIS A 499 -4.21 8.56 -0.60
C HIS A 499 -3.45 9.35 -1.68
N SER A 500 -3.60 10.68 -1.75
CA SER A 500 -2.93 11.47 -2.79
C SER A 500 -1.47 11.76 -2.47
N ALA A 501 -1.08 11.77 -1.19
CA ALA A 501 0.31 12.01 -0.78
C ALA A 501 1.16 10.73 -0.76
N GLU A 502 0.57 9.56 -0.51
CA GLU A 502 1.32 8.29 -0.33
C GLU A 502 2.25 7.95 -1.48
N PRO A 503 1.76 7.98 -2.75
CA PRO A 503 2.54 7.49 -3.87
C PRO A 503 3.87 8.23 -3.99
N SER A 504 3.89 9.55 -3.78
CA SER A 504 5.13 10.33 -3.83
C SER A 504 5.90 10.28 -2.51
N ALA A 505 5.25 10.44 -1.36
CA ALA A 505 5.90 10.59 -0.05
C ALA A 505 6.57 9.29 0.43
N ASP A 506 6.04 8.11 0.08
CA ASP A 506 6.60 6.85 0.56
C ASP A 506 7.75 6.32 -0.31
N VAL A 507 7.81 6.66 -1.61
CA VAL A 507 8.91 6.18 -2.49
C VAL A 507 9.99 7.21 -2.78
N ILE A 508 9.66 8.49 -2.95
CA ILE A 508 10.66 9.48 -3.38
C ILE A 508 11.68 9.76 -2.25
N PRO A 509 11.27 10.19 -1.03
CA PRO A 509 12.15 10.26 0.14
C PRO A 509 12.96 8.98 0.41
N THR A 510 12.36 7.80 0.16
CA THR A 510 13.06 6.52 0.30
C THR A 510 14.28 6.45 -0.61
N MET A 511 14.15 6.87 -1.86
CA MET A 511 15.24 6.87 -2.83
C MET A 511 16.31 7.93 -2.55
N LEU A 512 15.99 9.05 -1.89
CA LEU A 512 16.98 10.04 -1.45
C LEU A 512 18.02 9.41 -0.49
N LEU A 513 17.60 8.41 0.30
CA LEU A 513 18.52 7.69 1.19
C LEU A 513 19.17 6.48 0.51
N LEU A 514 18.38 5.66 -0.20
CA LEU A 514 18.90 4.42 -0.79
C LEU A 514 19.90 4.68 -1.93
N ASP A 515 19.72 5.77 -2.67
CA ASP A 515 20.56 6.18 -3.78
C ASP A 515 21.09 7.61 -3.57
N TYR A 516 21.61 7.86 -2.36
CA TYR A 516 22.14 9.14 -1.90
C TYR A 516 23.19 9.71 -2.88
N GLY A 517 23.00 10.95 -3.32
CA GLY A 517 23.84 11.61 -4.33
C GLY A 517 23.25 11.61 -5.74
N ASN A 518 22.31 10.72 -6.07
CA ASN A 518 21.74 10.68 -7.41
C ASN A 518 20.84 11.89 -7.66
N PRO A 519 21.14 12.74 -8.68
CA PRO A 519 20.35 13.95 -8.94
C PRO A 519 18.87 13.66 -9.23
N LEU A 520 18.50 12.44 -9.66
CA LEU A 520 17.10 12.11 -10.01
C LEU A 520 16.17 12.38 -8.86
N TRP A 521 16.55 11.84 -7.71
CA TRP A 521 15.63 11.68 -6.61
C TRP A 521 15.49 13.01 -5.90
N VAL A 522 16.59 13.77 -5.82
CA VAL A 522 16.57 15.16 -5.35
C VAL A 522 15.66 16.03 -6.24
N GLU A 523 15.82 15.97 -7.56
CA GLU A 523 14.99 16.76 -8.49
C GLU A 523 13.51 16.34 -8.51
N ARG A 524 13.24 15.02 -8.43
CA ARG A 524 11.88 14.50 -8.33
C ARG A 524 11.22 14.96 -7.02
N ASN A 525 11.96 14.98 -5.92
CA ASN A 525 11.47 15.46 -4.63
C ASN A 525 11.24 16.98 -4.63
N LEU A 526 12.12 17.75 -5.29
CA LEU A 526 11.90 19.18 -5.55
C LEU A 526 10.63 19.40 -6.36
N THR A 527 10.38 18.58 -7.38
CA THR A 527 9.16 18.65 -8.19
C THR A 527 7.90 18.41 -7.32
N SER A 528 7.94 17.42 -6.42
CA SER A 528 6.85 17.21 -5.44
C SER A 528 6.68 18.41 -4.50
N CYS A 529 7.78 18.96 -3.95
CA CYS A 529 7.73 20.17 -3.12
C CYS A 529 7.09 21.34 -3.87
N LYS A 530 7.47 21.54 -5.14
CA LYS A 530 6.94 22.58 -6.02
C LYS A 530 5.44 22.45 -6.21
N THR A 531 4.97 21.25 -6.54
CA THR A 531 3.53 21.00 -6.77
C THR A 531 2.72 21.20 -5.49
N ILE A 532 3.21 20.73 -4.35
CA ILE A 532 2.55 20.96 -3.06
C ILE A 532 2.49 22.46 -2.76
N HIS A 533 3.61 23.17 -2.92
CA HIS A 533 3.71 24.61 -2.69
C HIS A 533 2.77 25.43 -3.60
N ASP A 534 2.87 25.22 -4.92
CA ASP A 534 2.19 26.06 -5.92
C ASP A 534 0.70 25.72 -6.07
N VAL A 535 0.35 24.43 -5.99
CA VAL A 535 -1.00 23.94 -6.28
C VAL A 535 -1.81 23.72 -5.01
N CYS A 536 -1.27 22.97 -4.05
CA CYS A 536 -2.02 22.47 -2.91
C CYS A 536 -2.11 23.49 -1.76
N MET A 537 -1.14 24.40 -1.67
CA MET A 537 -1.01 25.36 -0.58
C MET A 537 -1.21 26.81 -1.02
N GLY A 538 -1.50 27.67 -0.05
CA GLY A 538 -1.50 29.13 -0.18
C GLY A 538 -1.10 29.77 1.14
N LEU A 539 -1.02 31.10 1.17
CA LEU A 539 -0.93 31.83 2.44
C LEU A 539 -2.34 32.08 2.97
N ASP A 540 -2.56 31.79 4.25
CA ASP A 540 -3.79 32.15 4.94
C ASP A 540 -3.83 33.66 5.27
N GLU A 541 -4.98 34.16 5.75
CA GLU A 541 -5.20 35.55 6.14
C GLU A 541 -4.30 36.01 7.30
N LYS A 542 -3.65 35.06 7.99
CA LYS A 542 -2.67 35.31 9.06
C LYS A 542 -1.23 35.26 8.55
N GLY A 543 -1.02 35.00 7.25
CA GLY A 543 0.28 35.01 6.57
C GLY A 543 1.06 33.69 6.66
N TYR A 544 0.46 32.61 7.14
CA TYR A 544 1.12 31.30 7.23
C TYR A 544 0.84 30.43 6.00
N PRO A 545 1.81 29.62 5.54
CA PRO A 545 1.54 28.54 4.60
C PRO A 545 0.46 27.60 5.14
N ARG A 546 -0.53 27.31 4.32
CA ARG A 546 -1.71 26.54 4.69
C ARG A 546 -2.18 25.69 3.51
N PHE A 547 -2.51 24.44 3.76
CA PHE A 547 -3.19 23.62 2.76
C PHE A 547 -4.60 24.15 2.51
N LYS A 548 -4.97 24.22 1.22
CA LYS A 548 -6.26 24.77 0.79
C LYS A 548 -7.44 23.84 1.11
N SER A 549 -7.18 22.54 1.20
CA SER A 549 -8.18 21.49 1.32
C SER A 549 -7.58 20.23 1.93
N ALA A 550 -8.39 19.34 2.50
CA ALA A 550 -7.98 17.97 2.81
C ALA A 550 -8.06 17.03 1.59
N GLU A 551 -8.59 17.52 0.47
CA GLU A 551 -8.54 16.84 -0.83
C GLU A 551 -7.66 17.66 -1.80
N ILE A 552 -6.48 17.12 -2.12
CA ILE A 552 -5.43 17.79 -2.90
C ILE A 552 -4.83 16.86 -3.95
N GLY A 553 -4.26 17.44 -5.01
CA GLY A 553 -3.60 16.70 -6.07
C GLY A 553 -2.80 17.62 -7.01
N TRP A 554 -2.08 17.02 -7.96
CA TRP A 554 -1.31 17.79 -8.96
C TRP A 554 -2.20 18.72 -9.82
N ASN A 555 -3.48 18.37 -9.97
CA ASN A 555 -4.47 19.08 -10.78
C ASN A 555 -5.34 20.06 -9.97
N GLY A 556 -5.14 20.21 -8.65
CA GLY A 556 -5.83 21.21 -7.86
C GLY A 556 -6.10 20.81 -6.41
N ALA A 557 -7.04 21.53 -5.78
CA ALA A 557 -7.56 21.24 -4.45
C ALA A 557 -9.08 21.41 -4.47
N ASN A 558 -9.82 20.57 -3.74
CA ASN A 558 -11.27 20.72 -3.64
C ASN A 558 -11.62 21.89 -2.70
N THR A 559 -12.16 22.97 -3.25
CA THR A 559 -12.48 24.19 -2.49
C THR A 559 -13.87 24.18 -1.84
N ASN A 560 -14.58 23.04 -1.87
CA ASN A 560 -15.81 22.88 -1.11
C ASN A 560 -15.52 23.08 0.39
N PRO A 561 -16.29 23.92 1.12
CA PRO A 561 -16.11 24.10 2.56
C PRO A 561 -16.14 22.81 3.40
N ARG A 562 -16.73 21.72 2.89
CA ARG A 562 -16.73 20.41 3.57
C ARG A 562 -15.48 19.57 3.31
N ALA A 563 -14.71 19.86 2.27
CA ALA A 563 -13.46 19.15 1.97
C ALA A 563 -12.35 19.48 2.98
N GLY A 564 -12.64 20.26 4.03
CA GLY A 564 -11.68 20.57 5.08
C GLY A 564 -10.66 21.63 4.67
N GLY A 565 -9.88 22.13 5.62
CA GLY A 565 -8.64 22.86 5.36
C GLY A 565 -7.43 21.98 5.67
N ASP A 566 -6.39 22.58 6.24
CA ASP A 566 -5.18 21.89 6.67
C ASP A 566 -5.45 21.02 7.91
N THR A 567 -5.39 19.71 7.72
CA THR A 567 -5.56 18.67 8.76
C THR A 567 -4.22 18.10 9.21
N GLY A 568 -4.20 17.43 10.37
CA GLY A 568 -2.98 16.76 10.86
C GLY A 568 -2.36 15.75 9.88
N TYR A 569 -3.18 15.17 8.99
CA TYR A 569 -2.74 14.19 8.00
C TYR A 569 -1.82 14.80 6.91
N HIS A 570 -1.87 16.11 6.68
CA HIS A 570 -1.00 16.80 5.71
C HIS A 570 0.49 16.72 6.04
N ALA A 571 0.83 16.39 7.28
CA ALA A 571 2.21 16.08 7.66
C ALA A 571 2.84 15.01 6.74
N ARG A 572 2.03 14.09 6.20
CA ARG A 572 2.46 13.09 5.20
C ARG A 572 2.98 13.74 3.92
N ALA A 573 2.28 14.72 3.36
CA ALA A 573 2.75 15.49 2.21
C ALA A 573 4.01 16.32 2.58
N MET A 574 4.09 16.81 3.82
CA MET A 574 5.24 17.59 4.30
C MET A 574 6.54 16.76 4.44
N LYS A 575 6.48 15.43 4.37
CA LYS A 575 7.66 14.55 4.31
C LYS A 575 8.62 14.94 3.18
N HIS A 576 8.10 15.39 2.03
CA HIS A 576 8.93 15.89 0.93
C HIS A 576 9.83 17.05 1.37
N PHE A 577 9.26 18.04 2.06
CA PHE A 577 9.99 19.20 2.57
C PHE A 577 10.97 18.82 3.69
N ILE A 578 10.59 17.89 4.57
CA ILE A 578 11.48 17.38 5.63
C ILE A 578 12.74 16.76 5.02
N TRP A 579 12.59 15.89 4.02
CA TRP A 579 13.72 15.22 3.39
C TRP A 579 14.53 16.12 2.46
N GLN A 580 13.90 17.10 1.82
CA GLN A 580 14.59 18.13 1.02
C GLN A 580 15.39 19.08 1.92
N ALA A 581 14.83 19.49 3.07
CA ALA A 581 15.53 20.26 4.09
C ALA A 581 16.66 19.45 4.75
N TRP A 582 16.43 18.15 4.99
CA TRP A 582 17.46 17.24 5.47
C TRP A 582 18.62 17.14 4.48
N TRP A 583 18.35 17.08 3.17
CA TRP A 583 19.37 17.12 2.12
C TRP A 583 20.22 18.40 2.21
N GLY A 584 19.57 19.56 2.37
CA GLY A 584 20.23 20.86 2.58
C GLY A 584 19.55 22.04 1.90
N ASP A 585 18.33 21.84 1.37
CA ASP A 585 17.57 22.87 0.66
C ASP A 585 16.91 23.86 1.63
N GLU A 586 17.30 25.13 1.53
CA GLU A 586 16.84 26.17 2.45
C GLU A 586 15.41 26.66 2.14
N ASP A 587 14.97 26.66 0.89
CA ASP A 587 13.61 27.07 0.52
C ASP A 587 12.58 26.08 1.10
N SER A 588 12.90 24.78 1.04
CA SER A 588 12.08 23.70 1.60
C SER A 588 12.05 23.74 3.11
N LYS A 589 13.19 24.03 3.74
CA LYS A 589 13.30 24.23 5.19
C LYS A 589 12.48 25.43 5.65
N ASP A 590 12.61 26.59 4.99
CA ASP A 590 11.83 27.80 5.31
C ASP A 590 10.34 27.52 5.22
N TRP A 591 9.89 26.93 4.11
CA TRP A 591 8.47 26.66 3.89
C TRP A 591 7.88 25.72 4.93
N PHE A 592 8.58 24.62 5.25
CA PHE A 592 8.17 23.67 6.30
C PHE A 592 8.11 24.33 7.68
N VAL A 593 9.12 25.15 8.03
CA VAL A 593 9.18 25.85 9.32
C VAL A 593 8.06 26.86 9.45
N ARG A 594 7.75 27.63 8.39
CA ARG A 594 6.64 28.59 8.38
C ARG A 594 5.27 27.90 8.46
N TRP A 595 5.10 26.75 7.82
CA TRP A 595 3.92 25.91 7.99
C TRP A 595 3.77 25.44 9.45
N CYS A 596 4.86 24.97 10.06
CA CYS A 596 4.89 24.61 11.48
C CYS A 596 4.59 25.82 12.38
N ASP A 597 5.04 27.02 12.04
CA ASP A 597 4.70 28.24 12.80
C ASP A 597 3.20 28.55 12.79
N GLY A 598 2.52 28.30 11.66
CA GLY A 598 1.06 28.42 11.57
C GLY A 598 0.33 27.41 12.45
N TRP A 599 0.79 26.16 12.49
CA TRP A 599 0.26 25.14 13.40
C TRP A 599 0.57 25.43 14.87
N LEU A 600 1.76 25.94 15.16
CA LEU A 600 2.18 26.36 16.50
C LEU A 600 1.26 27.47 17.03
N ALA A 601 0.99 28.49 16.22
CA ALA A 601 0.08 29.57 16.59
C ALA A 601 -1.33 29.04 16.94
N ALA A 602 -1.85 28.09 16.16
CA ALA A 602 -3.16 27.47 16.41
C ALA A 602 -3.16 26.59 17.66
N ALA A 603 -2.15 25.73 17.83
CA ALA A 603 -1.98 24.85 18.99
C ALA A 603 -1.87 25.65 20.30
N MET A 604 -1.22 26.80 20.27
CA MET A 604 -0.99 27.63 21.45
C MET A 604 -2.14 28.59 21.77
N SER A 605 -3.10 28.75 20.85
CA SER A 605 -4.28 29.58 21.08
C SER A 605 -5.23 28.97 22.12
N ARG A 606 -5.87 29.84 22.92
CA ARG A 606 -6.98 29.50 23.85
C ARG A 606 -8.36 29.90 23.28
N ARG A 607 -8.47 30.00 21.97
CA ARG A 607 -9.72 30.40 21.31
C ARG A 607 -10.75 29.27 21.44
N GLN A 608 -12.01 29.65 21.66
CA GLN A 608 -13.15 28.73 21.72
C GLN A 608 -12.88 27.54 22.62
N ASP A 609 -12.64 27.78 23.91
CA ASP A 609 -12.43 26.76 24.97
C ASP A 609 -11.30 25.72 24.74
N LYS A 610 -10.56 25.78 23.63
CA LYS A 610 -9.46 24.87 23.33
C LYS A 610 -8.33 25.01 24.36
N LEU A 611 -7.87 23.88 24.89
CA LEU A 611 -6.69 23.81 25.73
C LEU A 611 -5.45 24.23 24.93
N ARG A 612 -4.59 25.00 25.60
CA ARG A 612 -3.26 25.34 25.08
C ARG A 612 -2.46 24.05 24.91
N GLY A 613 -1.74 23.93 23.79
CA GLY A 613 -0.96 22.74 23.45
C GLY A 613 -1.75 21.71 22.64
N LEU A 614 -3.09 21.74 22.64
CA LEU A 614 -3.91 20.80 21.87
C LEU A 614 -3.87 21.16 20.41
N ILE A 615 -3.56 20.17 19.56
CA ILE A 615 -3.63 20.35 18.12
C ILE A 615 -5.11 20.36 17.70
N PRO A 616 -5.59 21.44 17.05
CA PRO A 616 -6.95 21.46 16.49
C PRO A 616 -7.06 20.44 15.36
N PHE A 617 -8.27 19.93 15.10
CA PHE A 617 -8.48 18.88 14.09
C PHE A 617 -8.24 19.40 12.66
N THR A 618 -8.52 20.67 12.43
CA THR A 618 -8.35 21.33 11.13
C THR A 618 -8.08 22.81 11.34
N ILE A 619 -7.22 23.39 10.50
CA ILE A 619 -7.06 24.83 10.35
C ILE A 619 -7.59 25.22 8.96
N TRP A 620 -8.60 26.07 8.94
CA TRP A 620 -9.37 26.35 7.73
C TRP A 620 -8.68 27.39 6.85
N TYR A 621 -8.76 27.19 5.54
CA TYR A 621 -8.28 28.13 4.52
C TYR A 621 -9.48 28.90 3.91
N PRO A 622 -9.37 30.20 3.62
CA PRO A 622 -8.19 31.07 3.80
C PRO A 622 -8.07 31.70 5.20
N SER A 623 -9.02 31.50 6.11
CA SER A 623 -9.06 32.26 7.38
C SER A 623 -7.87 32.01 8.32
N GLY A 624 -7.24 30.84 8.25
CA GLY A 624 -6.26 30.38 9.23
C GLY A 624 -6.86 30.17 10.63
N ASP A 625 -8.19 30.11 10.76
CA ASP A 625 -8.91 29.87 12.03
C ASP A 625 -9.25 28.39 12.18
N ILE A 626 -9.41 27.93 13.43
CA ILE A 626 -9.84 26.57 13.77
C ILE A 626 -11.37 26.42 13.68
N THR A 627 -12.08 27.56 13.66
CA THR A 627 -13.52 27.63 13.47
C THR A 627 -13.87 27.26 12.02
N PRO A 628 -14.71 26.25 11.80
CA PRO A 628 -15.22 25.93 10.47
C PRO A 628 -15.98 27.11 9.84
N PRO A 629 -16.03 27.21 8.50
CA PRO A 629 -16.75 28.29 7.79
C PRO A 629 -18.23 28.45 8.19
N GLY A 630 -18.87 27.40 8.72
CA GLY A 630 -20.25 27.44 9.22
C GLY A 630 -20.40 27.92 10.68
N GLY A 631 -19.31 28.26 11.37
CA GLY A 631 -19.35 28.73 12.76
C GLY A 631 -19.59 27.63 13.81
N ALA A 632 -19.54 26.36 13.41
CA ALA A 632 -19.64 25.22 14.32
C ALA A 632 -18.45 25.18 15.31
N SER A 633 -18.55 24.35 16.34
CA SER A 633 -17.43 24.15 17.26
C SER A 633 -16.24 23.52 16.53
N TRP A 634 -15.02 23.90 16.90
CA TRP A 634 -13.79 23.43 16.25
C TRP A 634 -13.53 21.91 16.37
N TYR A 635 -14.36 21.20 17.15
CA TYR A 635 -14.33 19.75 17.37
C TYR A 635 -15.57 19.02 16.83
N ASP A 636 -16.45 19.70 16.09
CA ASP A 636 -17.66 19.08 15.53
C ASP A 636 -17.29 18.07 14.43
N SER A 637 -17.48 16.79 14.72
CA SER A 637 -17.09 15.69 13.82
C SER A 637 -17.76 15.74 12.44
N SER A 638 -18.88 16.47 12.29
CA SER A 638 -19.52 16.65 10.97
C SER A 638 -18.74 17.55 10.01
N TRP A 639 -17.76 18.31 10.52
CA TRP A 639 -16.93 19.24 9.75
C TRP A 639 -15.50 18.75 9.50
N HIS A 640 -15.06 17.67 10.13
CA HIS A 640 -13.67 17.22 10.07
C HIS A 640 -13.52 15.91 9.30
N TYR A 641 -12.71 15.96 8.24
CA TYR A 641 -12.48 14.80 7.36
C TYR A 641 -11.84 13.62 8.09
N TYR A 642 -10.82 13.89 8.92
CA TYR A 642 -10.03 12.86 9.63
C TYR A 642 -10.17 12.89 11.16
N GLY A 643 -10.93 13.84 11.71
CA GLY A 643 -10.98 14.06 13.16
C GLY A 643 -9.61 14.42 13.77
N ASN A 644 -9.29 13.84 14.93
CA ASN A 644 -8.06 14.12 15.65
C ASN A 644 -6.85 13.37 15.07
N MET A 645 -5.97 14.09 14.37
CA MET A 645 -4.68 13.58 13.90
C MET A 645 -3.50 14.39 14.45
N GLY A 646 -3.62 14.90 15.68
CA GLY A 646 -2.64 15.81 16.28
C GLY A 646 -1.23 15.23 16.45
N GLY A 647 -1.11 13.90 16.55
CA GLY A 647 0.19 13.23 16.72
C GLY A 647 1.20 13.58 15.63
N MET A 648 0.81 13.58 14.36
CA MET A 648 1.72 13.87 13.26
C MET A 648 2.18 15.34 13.24
N ILE A 649 1.39 16.25 13.81
CA ILE A 649 1.78 17.66 13.97
C ILE A 649 2.79 17.80 15.11
N TYR A 650 2.66 17.06 16.22
CA TYR A 650 3.71 17.00 17.24
C TYR A 650 5.03 16.45 16.67
N ASP A 651 4.98 15.41 15.82
CA ASP A 651 6.17 14.91 15.11
C ASP A 651 6.81 16.01 14.25
N SER A 652 5.98 16.76 13.53
CA SER A 652 6.41 17.87 12.69
C SER A 652 7.08 18.99 13.50
N PHE A 653 6.57 19.31 14.70
CA PHE A 653 7.20 20.27 15.59
C PHE A 653 8.56 19.79 16.11
N LEU A 654 8.67 18.53 16.53
CA LEU A 654 9.96 17.96 16.94
C LEU A 654 10.95 17.94 15.77
N CYS A 655 10.48 17.70 14.55
CA CYS A 655 11.30 17.82 13.34
C CYS A 655 11.71 19.27 13.04
N ALA A 656 10.82 20.25 13.26
CA ALA A 656 11.15 21.67 13.12
C ALA A 656 12.21 22.10 14.14
N TYR A 657 12.15 21.58 15.39
CA TYR A 657 13.24 21.75 16.36
C TYR A 657 14.54 21.12 15.87
N TYR A 658 14.51 19.90 15.32
CA TYR A 658 15.69 19.26 14.73
C TYR A 658 16.37 20.14 13.67
N LEU A 659 15.58 20.73 12.75
CA LEU A 659 16.09 21.56 11.65
C LEU A 659 16.54 22.97 12.07
N THR A 660 15.98 23.53 13.13
CA THR A 660 16.17 24.96 13.49
C THR A 660 16.84 25.21 14.84
N GLN A 661 16.84 24.20 15.72
CA GLN A 661 17.22 24.30 17.14
C GLN A 661 16.39 25.33 17.95
N ASN A 662 15.26 25.79 17.40
CA ASN A 662 14.41 26.78 18.07
C ASN A 662 13.44 26.12 19.06
N ARG A 663 13.70 26.31 20.36
CA ARG A 663 12.93 25.67 21.45
C ARG A 663 11.42 25.96 21.43
N LYS A 664 10.94 26.99 20.72
CA LYS A 664 9.49 27.26 20.59
C LYS A 664 8.69 26.06 20.08
N PHE A 665 9.30 25.22 19.24
CA PHE A 665 8.63 24.04 18.70
C PHE A 665 8.51 22.87 19.69
N LEU A 666 9.27 22.89 20.80
CA LEU A 666 9.11 21.88 21.86
C LEU A 666 7.88 22.16 22.73
N GLU A 667 7.46 23.43 22.80
CA GLU A 667 6.48 23.90 23.78
C GLU A 667 5.10 23.22 23.68
N PRO A 668 4.48 23.03 22.50
CA PRO A 668 3.17 22.38 22.42
C PRO A 668 3.19 20.95 22.92
N PHE A 669 4.24 20.20 22.57
CA PHE A 669 4.42 18.81 23.00
C PHE A 669 4.64 18.72 24.50
N CYS A 670 5.48 19.59 25.09
CA CYS A 670 5.66 19.61 26.54
C CYS A 670 4.36 19.89 27.30
N ILE A 671 3.56 20.86 26.82
CA ILE A 671 2.27 21.19 27.45
C ILE A 671 1.30 20.01 27.32
N ALA A 672 1.25 19.35 26.16
CA ALA A 672 0.44 18.16 26.01
C ALA A 672 0.86 17.10 27.04
N MET A 673 2.16 16.81 27.14
CA MET A 673 2.69 15.85 28.13
C MET A 673 2.35 16.22 29.59
N ASP A 674 2.43 17.50 29.96
CA ASP A 674 2.03 17.97 31.30
C ASP A 674 0.53 17.76 31.58
N VAL A 675 -0.30 17.89 30.55
CA VAL A 675 -1.77 17.78 30.64
C VAL A 675 -2.23 16.31 30.69
N VAL A 676 -1.60 15.44 29.90
CA VAL A 676 -1.93 14.01 29.84
C VAL A 676 -1.45 13.25 31.08
N THR A 677 -0.36 13.68 31.69
CA THR A 677 0.20 13.04 32.90
C THR A 677 -0.47 13.51 34.20
N LYS A 678 -1.38 14.49 34.13
CA LYS A 678 -2.06 15.08 35.29
C LYS A 678 -3.23 14.22 35.79
N GLY A 679 -3.39 14.06 37.10
CA GLY A 679 -4.63 13.48 37.70
C GLY A 679 -4.87 12.00 37.36
N PRO A 680 -6.07 11.45 37.66
CA PRO A 680 -6.39 10.06 37.34
C PRO A 680 -6.51 9.83 35.83
N LEU A 681 -6.27 8.58 35.40
CA LEU A 681 -6.48 8.14 34.03
C LEU A 681 -7.94 8.39 33.61
N LEU A 682 -8.13 8.95 32.41
CA LEU A 682 -9.44 9.17 31.83
C LEU A 682 -9.85 7.94 30.99
N ASP A 683 -10.79 7.13 31.50
CA ASP A 683 -11.24 5.88 30.86
C ASP A 683 -12.74 5.87 30.48
N GLY A 684 -13.46 6.96 30.74
CA GLY A 684 -14.85 7.16 30.35
C GLY A 684 -15.08 7.81 28.98
N SER A 685 -16.35 7.97 28.64
CA SER A 685 -16.81 8.82 27.54
C SER A 685 -17.12 10.21 28.08
N TYR A 686 -16.57 11.24 27.45
CA TYR A 686 -16.70 12.64 27.88
C TYR A 686 -17.39 13.47 26.80
N GLN A 687 -18.08 14.52 27.21
CA GLN A 687 -18.75 15.44 26.28
C GLN A 687 -17.71 16.13 25.39
N PRO A 688 -17.85 16.09 24.05
CA PRO A 688 -16.95 16.82 23.15
C PRO A 688 -16.80 18.29 23.55
N GLY A 689 -15.57 18.80 23.53
CA GLY A 689 -15.22 20.15 23.99
C GLY A 689 -14.98 20.31 25.50
N SER A 690 -15.43 19.39 26.36
CA SER A 690 -15.09 19.42 27.79
C SER A 690 -13.57 19.30 28.03
N ILE A 691 -13.09 19.79 29.17
CA ILE A 691 -11.66 19.70 29.53
C ILE A 691 -11.21 18.23 29.53
N GLU A 692 -12.00 17.33 30.11
CA GLU A 692 -11.70 15.90 30.17
C GLU A 692 -11.63 15.28 28.78
N TRP A 693 -12.58 15.61 27.89
CA TRP A 693 -12.54 15.14 26.50
C TRP A 693 -11.31 15.65 25.76
N GLN A 694 -10.98 16.94 25.90
CA GLN A 694 -9.80 17.55 25.27
C GLN A 694 -8.49 16.93 25.77
N ARG A 695 -8.42 16.60 27.07
CA ARG A 695 -7.29 15.86 27.65
C ARG A 695 -7.17 14.46 27.06
N GLN A 696 -8.29 13.77 26.86
CA GLN A 696 -8.33 12.47 26.20
C GLN A 696 -7.82 12.55 24.74
N GLN A 697 -8.13 13.63 24.02
CA GLN A 697 -7.62 13.88 22.66
C GLN A 697 -6.09 14.08 22.62
N MET A 698 -5.51 14.73 23.64
CA MET A 698 -4.05 14.83 23.77
C MET A 698 -3.43 13.46 24.07
N MET A 699 -4.01 12.72 25.02
CA MET A 699 -3.54 11.38 25.40
C MET A 699 -3.47 10.42 24.21
N SER A 700 -4.47 10.45 23.32
CA SER A 700 -4.49 9.61 22.12
C SER A 700 -3.45 10.01 21.07
N ALA A 701 -2.95 11.25 21.13
CA ALA A 701 -1.95 11.78 20.20
C ALA A 701 -0.51 11.54 20.68
N ASP A 702 -0.28 11.05 21.90
CA ASP A 702 1.05 10.79 22.43
C ASP A 702 1.56 9.39 22.09
N SER A 703 2.87 9.27 21.86
CA SER A 703 3.51 7.99 21.56
C SER A 703 4.91 7.92 22.18
N PRO A 704 5.40 6.72 22.53
CA PRO A 704 6.75 6.57 23.07
C PRO A 704 7.85 6.98 22.08
N GLN A 705 7.55 6.98 20.77
CA GLN A 705 8.46 7.50 19.76
C GLN A 705 8.70 9.01 19.93
N ARG A 706 7.66 9.80 20.23
CA ARG A 706 7.79 11.24 20.48
C ARG A 706 8.58 11.53 21.74
N THR A 707 8.31 10.80 22.82
CA THR A 707 9.07 10.98 24.08
C THR A 707 10.54 10.56 23.92
N ALA A 708 10.82 9.50 23.16
CA ALA A 708 12.18 9.09 22.83
C ALA A 708 12.89 10.11 21.93
N LEU A 709 12.20 10.63 20.90
CA LEU A 709 12.72 11.68 20.03
C LEU A 709 13.00 12.97 20.82
N TYR A 710 12.11 13.36 21.73
CA TYR A 710 12.30 14.51 22.62
C TYR A 710 13.57 14.37 23.46
N LYS A 711 13.77 13.21 24.11
CA LYS A 711 15.00 12.91 24.86
C LYS A 711 16.24 12.97 23.96
N TRP A 712 16.15 12.39 22.76
CA TRP A 712 17.26 12.38 21.81
C TRP A 712 17.63 13.79 21.33
N LEU A 713 16.64 14.68 21.16
CA LEU A 713 16.82 16.06 20.73
C LEU A 713 17.37 16.97 21.84
N THR A 714 16.91 16.78 23.07
CA THR A 714 17.14 17.73 24.18
C THR A 714 18.13 17.22 25.23
N GLY A 715 18.29 15.90 25.35
CA GLY A 715 18.96 15.24 26.47
C GLY A 715 18.14 15.16 27.76
N GLU A 716 16.94 15.75 27.79
CA GLU A 716 16.08 15.79 28.97
C GLU A 716 15.39 14.43 29.20
N ASN A 717 15.28 14.00 30.46
CA ASN A 717 14.76 12.68 30.85
C ASN A 717 13.34 12.71 31.43
N VAL A 718 12.62 13.82 31.27
CA VAL A 718 11.33 14.09 31.91
C VAL A 718 10.25 13.05 31.51
N TYR A 719 10.35 12.46 30.32
CA TYR A 719 9.39 11.47 29.80
C TYR A 719 9.96 10.05 29.71
N ASP A 720 11.07 9.76 30.41
CA ASP A 720 11.71 8.44 30.38
C ASP A 720 10.76 7.35 30.89
N GLU A 721 9.96 7.62 31.94
CA GLU A 721 9.01 6.65 32.48
C GLU A 721 8.01 6.16 31.41
N TYR A 722 7.44 7.10 30.64
CA TYR A 722 6.51 6.78 29.56
C TYR A 722 7.20 5.96 28.45
N THR A 723 8.41 6.37 28.07
CA THR A 723 9.24 5.66 27.08
C THR A 723 9.56 4.24 27.53
N LEU A 724 9.94 4.05 28.80
CA LEU A 724 10.30 2.75 29.38
C LEU A 724 9.11 1.79 29.42
N ARG A 725 7.89 2.30 29.54
CA ARG A 725 6.67 1.46 29.58
C ARG A 725 6.24 1.00 28.20
N PHE A 726 6.25 1.90 27.20
CA PHE A 726 5.58 1.64 25.91
C PHE A 726 6.51 1.58 24.70
N GLY A 727 7.76 2.03 24.82
CA GLY A 727 8.67 2.18 23.69
C GLY A 727 9.16 0.88 23.05
N ASP A 728 9.63 1.02 21.81
CA ASP A 728 10.42 -0.01 21.13
C ASP A 728 11.71 -0.29 21.94
N PRO A 729 12.27 -1.51 21.89
CA PRO A 729 13.53 -1.83 22.55
C PRO A 729 14.65 -0.79 22.39
N VAL A 730 14.85 -0.17 21.22
CA VAL A 730 15.89 0.85 21.04
C VAL A 730 15.58 2.15 21.80
N GLN A 731 14.31 2.51 21.91
CA GLN A 731 13.84 3.69 22.65
C GLN A 731 13.97 3.46 24.16
N LYS A 732 13.65 2.25 24.63
CA LYS A 732 13.87 1.83 26.02
C LYS A 732 15.36 1.80 26.37
N TYR A 733 16.22 1.37 25.43
CA TYR A 733 17.67 1.44 25.59
C TYR A 733 18.15 2.90 25.72
N LEU A 734 17.66 3.81 24.89
CA LEU A 734 17.98 5.24 25.00
C LEU A 734 17.63 5.81 26.39
N ALA A 735 16.48 5.42 26.95
CA ALA A 735 16.01 5.87 28.27
C ALA A 735 16.79 5.24 29.44
N SER A 736 17.06 3.94 29.39
CA SER A 736 17.64 3.18 30.52
C SER A 736 19.16 3.03 30.49
N SER A 737 19.77 3.11 29.30
CA SER A 737 21.15 2.64 29.04
C SER A 737 21.39 1.15 29.41
N ASP A 738 20.33 0.34 29.55
CA ASP A 738 20.44 -1.10 29.85
C ASP A 738 20.69 -1.90 28.57
N LEU A 739 21.97 -2.10 28.27
CA LEU A 739 22.40 -2.81 27.08
C LEU A 739 21.98 -4.30 27.10
N GLU A 740 22.08 -4.98 28.23
CA GLU A 740 21.76 -6.42 28.31
C GLU A 740 20.27 -6.66 28.04
N SER A 741 19.40 -5.83 28.62
CA SER A 741 17.97 -5.86 28.31
C SER A 741 17.70 -5.64 26.82
N PHE A 742 18.35 -4.64 26.21
CA PHE A 742 18.21 -4.37 24.78
C PHE A 742 18.65 -5.55 23.90
N LEU A 743 19.84 -6.09 24.15
CA LEU A 743 20.41 -7.23 23.41
C LEU A 743 19.52 -8.48 23.51
N SER A 744 18.83 -8.69 24.64
CA SER A 744 17.93 -9.83 24.85
C SER A 744 16.68 -9.79 23.98
N THR A 745 16.26 -8.60 23.52
CA THR A 745 15.01 -8.43 22.76
C THR A 745 15.05 -9.02 21.35
N PHE A 746 16.25 -9.19 20.76
CA PHE A 746 16.41 -9.66 19.39
C PHE A 746 15.89 -11.09 19.18
N LYS A 747 15.88 -11.92 20.24
CA LYS A 747 15.33 -13.28 20.18
C LYS A 747 13.86 -13.27 19.77
N ALA A 748 13.04 -12.42 20.40
CA ALA A 748 11.62 -12.33 20.13
C ALA A 748 11.35 -11.86 18.70
N VAL A 749 12.14 -10.91 18.20
CA VAL A 749 12.05 -10.42 16.81
C VAL A 749 12.38 -11.55 15.83
N ALA A 750 13.50 -12.26 16.03
CA ALA A 750 13.89 -13.38 15.18
C ALA A 750 12.81 -14.48 15.15
N GLU A 751 12.34 -14.90 16.32
CA GLU A 751 11.31 -15.94 16.46
C GLU A 751 9.98 -15.56 15.80
N SER A 752 9.58 -14.28 15.88
CA SER A 752 8.35 -13.79 15.24
C SER A 752 8.37 -13.85 13.70
N ASN A 753 9.57 -13.93 13.10
CA ASN A 753 9.77 -14.00 11.66
C ASN A 753 10.01 -15.44 11.15
N ARG A 754 10.02 -16.47 12.02
CA ARG A 754 10.32 -17.87 11.64
C ARG A 754 9.21 -18.60 10.90
N TYR A 755 7.99 -18.07 10.93
CA TYR A 755 6.80 -18.82 10.54
C TYR A 755 5.97 -18.11 9.49
N ASN A 756 5.30 -18.91 8.67
CA ASN A 756 4.21 -18.49 7.78
C ASN A 756 4.64 -17.48 6.71
N LEU A 757 5.68 -17.83 5.92
CA LEU A 757 6.24 -16.96 4.88
C LEU A 757 5.20 -16.58 3.82
N GLU A 758 4.38 -17.53 3.39
CA GLU A 758 3.37 -17.35 2.35
C GLU A 758 2.33 -16.30 2.80
N LEU A 759 1.85 -16.36 4.04
CA LEU A 759 0.96 -15.33 4.62
C LEU A 759 1.61 -13.95 4.79
N GLN A 760 2.93 -13.88 4.81
CA GLN A 760 3.67 -12.62 4.84
C GLN A 760 4.06 -12.14 3.44
N THR A 761 3.84 -12.94 2.39
CA THR A 761 4.34 -12.65 1.04
C THR A 761 3.30 -12.98 -0.01
N THR A 762 3.31 -14.19 -0.60
CA THR A 762 2.52 -14.56 -1.78
C THR A 762 1.01 -14.52 -1.56
N GLU A 763 0.55 -14.67 -0.32
CA GLU A 763 -0.88 -14.69 -0.02
C GLU A 763 -1.47 -13.31 0.23
N VAL A 764 -0.65 -12.27 0.45
CA VAL A 764 -1.11 -10.91 0.82
C VAL A 764 -1.81 -10.22 -0.35
N LEU A 765 -3.07 -9.83 -0.16
CA LEU A 765 -3.81 -9.04 -1.16
C LEU A 765 -3.62 -7.53 -0.98
N SER A 766 -3.81 -7.01 0.23
CA SER A 766 -3.53 -5.60 0.56
C SER A 766 -2.11 -5.50 1.09
N THR A 767 -1.18 -5.04 0.27
CA THR A 767 0.27 -5.06 0.57
C THR A 767 0.65 -4.15 1.72
N ASP A 768 -0.14 -3.10 1.97
CA ASP A 768 -0.08 -2.23 3.15
C ASP A 768 -0.28 -2.97 4.50
N ARG A 769 -0.78 -4.21 4.49
CA ARG A 769 -0.89 -5.10 5.68
C ARG A 769 0.32 -6.02 5.88
N SER A 770 1.40 -5.84 5.10
CA SER A 770 2.60 -6.69 5.14
C SER A 770 3.86 -5.99 5.66
N ALA A 771 3.69 -5.15 6.69
CA ALA A 771 4.80 -4.51 7.38
C ALA A 771 5.79 -5.52 8.00
N LEU A 772 7.08 -5.19 7.99
CA LEU A 772 8.14 -6.04 8.55
C LEU A 772 8.11 -6.01 10.09
N ARG A 773 7.93 -7.18 10.71
CA ARG A 773 7.86 -7.32 12.17
C ARG A 773 9.20 -6.94 12.81
N GLY A 774 9.15 -6.02 13.79
CA GLY A 774 10.33 -5.55 14.52
C GLY A 774 11.30 -4.71 13.69
N ALA A 775 10.82 -4.04 12.63
CA ALA A 775 11.64 -3.20 11.76
C ALA A 775 12.43 -2.13 12.53
N LEU A 776 11.76 -1.37 13.41
CA LEU A 776 12.41 -0.32 14.21
C LEU A 776 13.45 -0.89 15.19
N THR A 777 13.18 -2.04 15.81
CA THR A 777 14.16 -2.70 16.69
C THR A 777 15.43 -3.07 15.94
N VAL A 778 15.31 -3.70 14.76
CA VAL A 778 16.46 -4.10 13.92
C VAL A 778 17.17 -2.85 13.39
N PHE A 779 16.44 -1.93 12.78
CA PHE A 779 16.97 -0.68 12.25
C PHE A 779 17.68 0.16 13.30
N GLY A 780 17.06 0.33 14.47
CA GLY A 780 17.61 1.06 15.61
C GLY A 780 18.87 0.40 16.17
N ALA A 781 18.91 -0.94 16.26
CA ALA A 781 20.12 -1.66 16.64
C ALA A 781 21.27 -1.40 15.65
N TYR A 782 21.05 -1.60 14.35
CA TYR A 782 22.10 -1.42 13.35
C TYR A 782 22.54 0.04 13.21
N THR A 783 21.62 1.02 13.30
CA THR A 783 21.89 2.40 12.85
C THR A 783 21.87 3.45 13.96
N GLY A 784 21.40 3.10 15.16
CA GLY A 784 21.20 4.03 16.27
C GLY A 784 19.97 4.94 16.11
N ALA A 785 19.08 4.65 15.16
CA ALA A 785 17.81 5.36 15.02
C ALA A 785 16.89 5.11 16.22
N VAL A 786 16.17 6.16 16.64
CA VAL A 786 15.17 6.10 17.73
C VAL A 786 13.74 6.31 17.21
N THR A 787 13.63 6.72 15.95
CA THR A 787 12.39 6.90 15.18
C THR A 787 12.36 5.94 14.01
N ASP A 788 11.16 5.54 13.60
CA ASP A 788 10.96 4.97 12.27
C ASP A 788 11.16 6.03 11.16
N LEU A 789 10.95 5.63 9.91
CA LEU A 789 11.03 6.52 8.73
C LEU A 789 9.66 6.70 8.05
N ARG A 790 8.59 6.49 8.81
CA ARG A 790 7.20 6.59 8.36
C ARG A 790 6.73 8.06 8.39
N ASP A 791 5.82 8.42 7.48
CA ASP A 791 5.13 9.72 7.48
C ASP A 791 6.11 10.89 7.69
N ALA A 792 5.83 11.76 8.67
CA ALA A 792 6.66 12.92 9.00
C ALA A 792 7.78 12.64 10.02
N SER A 793 8.17 11.37 10.23
CA SER A 793 9.19 11.01 11.21
C SER A 793 10.55 11.65 10.90
N THR A 794 11.19 12.20 11.94
CA THR A 794 12.52 12.80 11.86
C THR A 794 13.59 11.72 11.56
N PRO A 795 14.50 11.90 10.58
CA PRO A 795 15.60 10.97 10.32
C PRO A 795 16.64 10.98 11.46
N THR A 796 16.70 9.93 12.29
CA THR A 796 17.59 9.87 13.49
C THR A 796 18.78 8.90 13.38
N PHE A 797 18.86 8.10 12.31
CA PHE A 797 19.95 7.15 12.09
C PHE A 797 21.32 7.84 12.00
N SER A 798 22.36 7.16 12.48
CA SER A 798 23.70 7.74 12.62
C SER A 798 24.75 7.06 11.76
N VAL A 799 24.52 5.80 11.40
CA VAL A 799 25.41 5.00 10.57
C VAL A 799 24.61 4.01 9.72
N THR A 800 25.06 3.78 8.49
CA THR A 800 24.68 2.62 7.66
C THR A 800 25.94 1.93 7.14
N TYR A 801 25.82 0.75 6.52
CA TYR A 801 26.96 -0.13 6.27
C TYR A 801 27.16 -0.46 4.79
N ASP A 802 28.41 -0.36 4.33
CA ASP A 802 28.84 -1.05 3.11
C ASP A 802 29.45 -2.39 3.47
N SER A 803 28.69 -3.45 3.24
CA SER A 803 29.03 -4.82 3.60
C SER A 803 28.89 -5.75 2.38
N PRO A 804 29.66 -6.85 2.32
CA PRO A 804 29.57 -7.79 1.21
C PRO A 804 28.25 -8.57 1.17
N ASP A 805 27.66 -8.84 2.34
CA ASP A 805 26.44 -9.63 2.51
C ASP A 805 25.76 -9.31 3.86
N GLU A 806 24.64 -9.96 4.15
CA GLU A 806 23.90 -9.82 5.42
C GLU A 806 24.55 -10.54 6.62
N ASN A 807 25.70 -11.21 6.45
CA ASN A 807 26.31 -12.07 7.47
C ASN A 807 27.17 -11.29 8.48
N PHE A 808 26.60 -10.22 9.04
CA PHE A 808 27.16 -9.45 10.13
C PHE A 808 26.05 -8.93 11.07
N ALA A 809 26.42 -8.61 12.31
CA ALA A 809 25.54 -7.94 13.26
C ALA A 809 26.19 -6.66 13.75
N ALA A 810 25.39 -5.62 13.97
CA ALA A 810 25.83 -4.35 14.51
C ALA A 810 24.83 -3.82 15.55
N VAL A 811 25.33 -3.35 16.69
CA VAL A 811 24.54 -2.65 17.71
C VAL A 811 25.19 -1.31 18.02
N VAL A 812 24.53 -0.22 17.65
CA VAL A 812 24.93 1.13 18.04
C VAL A 812 24.63 1.31 19.51
N THR A 813 25.69 1.52 20.30
CA THR A 813 25.61 1.68 21.76
C THR A 813 25.66 3.14 22.17
N GLU A 814 26.22 4.01 21.34
CA GLU A 814 26.23 5.46 21.55
C GLU A 814 26.15 6.19 20.20
N SER A 815 25.24 7.15 20.09
CA SER A 815 25.07 8.03 18.94
C SER A 815 24.97 9.48 19.43
N LYS A 816 26.05 10.25 19.22
CA LYS A 816 26.13 11.68 19.49
C LYS A 816 26.78 12.38 18.29
N PRO A 817 26.58 13.71 18.12
CA PRO A 817 27.27 14.46 17.06
C PRO A 817 28.81 14.36 17.14
N THR A 818 29.37 14.11 18.32
CA THR A 818 30.83 14.05 18.55
C THR A 818 31.36 12.63 18.79
N ARG A 819 30.49 11.61 18.83
CA ARG A 819 30.88 10.23 19.13
C ARG A 819 29.93 9.21 18.56
N LEU A 820 30.47 8.18 17.93
CA LEU A 820 29.74 7.00 17.47
C LEU A 820 30.41 5.74 18.01
N ARG A 821 29.64 4.90 18.71
CA ARG A 821 30.13 3.63 19.27
C ARG A 821 29.27 2.45 18.85
N ILE A 822 29.91 1.38 18.38
CA ILE A 822 29.23 0.23 17.77
C ILE A 822 29.86 -1.07 18.29
N LEU A 823 29.02 -2.06 18.61
CA LEU A 823 29.42 -3.47 18.71
C LEU A 823 29.18 -4.15 17.37
N LEU A 824 30.21 -4.77 16.80
CA LEU A 824 30.17 -5.45 15.52
C LEU A 824 30.51 -6.93 15.68
N TYR A 825 29.96 -7.77 14.82
CA TYR A 825 30.28 -9.19 14.75
C TYR A 825 30.20 -9.68 13.30
N SER A 826 31.23 -10.39 12.82
CA SER A 826 31.22 -11.05 11.52
C SER A 826 31.00 -12.55 11.68
N PHE A 827 30.08 -13.11 10.89
CA PHE A 827 29.83 -14.56 10.85
C PHE A 827 30.74 -15.30 9.87
N HIS A 828 31.52 -14.55 9.07
CA HIS A 828 32.52 -15.10 8.17
C HIS A 828 33.63 -15.82 8.94
N ASP A 829 34.26 -16.78 8.27
CA ASP A 829 35.46 -17.49 8.76
C ASP A 829 36.77 -16.72 8.44
N ARG A 830 36.67 -15.68 7.63
CA ARG A 830 37.76 -14.79 7.22
C ARG A 830 37.44 -13.33 7.56
N PRO A 831 38.47 -12.46 7.68
CA PRO A 831 38.24 -11.02 7.83
C PRO A 831 37.46 -10.45 6.64
N ILE A 832 36.52 -9.54 6.92
CA ILE A 832 35.76 -8.84 5.89
C ILE A 832 36.03 -7.34 5.93
N ARG A 833 35.96 -6.69 4.77
CA ARG A 833 35.99 -5.22 4.68
C ARG A 833 34.58 -4.69 4.95
N LEU A 834 34.47 -3.72 5.86
CA LEU A 834 33.21 -3.06 6.22
C LEU A 834 33.40 -1.54 6.12
N GLY A 835 32.47 -0.86 5.47
CA GLY A 835 32.39 0.59 5.43
C GLY A 835 31.32 1.12 6.38
N LEU A 836 31.66 2.07 7.25
CA LEU A 836 30.70 2.78 8.10
C LEU A 836 30.37 4.12 7.45
N ARG A 837 29.18 4.24 6.85
CA ARG A 837 28.69 5.51 6.27
C ARG A 837 28.06 6.34 7.38
N THR A 838 28.70 7.43 7.78
CA THR A 838 28.27 8.24 8.93
C THR A 838 27.36 9.39 8.53
N TRP A 839 26.26 9.60 9.26
CA TRP A 839 25.20 10.54 8.84
C TRP A 839 25.04 11.76 9.75
N ARG A 840 25.52 11.69 11.00
CA ARG A 840 25.24 12.69 12.05
C ARG A 840 26.47 13.23 12.78
N LEU A 841 27.65 12.72 12.45
CA LEU A 841 28.88 13.18 13.07
C LEU A 841 29.21 14.60 12.58
N LEU A 842 29.63 15.46 13.50
CA LEU A 842 30.11 16.80 13.17
C LEU A 842 31.34 16.70 12.26
N PRO A 843 31.50 17.60 11.29
CA PRO A 843 32.71 17.66 10.47
C PRO A 843 33.97 17.83 11.33
N GLY A 844 34.97 16.98 11.12
CA GLY A 844 36.16 16.94 11.97
C GLY A 844 37.12 15.79 11.73
N THR A 845 38.19 15.78 12.51
CA THR A 845 39.07 14.62 12.67
C THR A 845 38.62 13.81 13.88
N TYR A 846 38.61 12.50 13.73
CA TYR A 846 38.16 11.55 14.73
C TYR A 846 39.27 10.56 15.05
N VAL A 847 39.44 10.23 16.33
CA VAL A 847 40.21 9.05 16.72
C VAL A 847 39.29 7.84 16.61
N LEU A 848 39.65 6.92 15.73
CA LEU A 848 39.06 5.59 15.60
C LEU A 848 39.81 4.63 16.52
N ASN A 849 39.20 4.31 17.66
CA ASN A 849 39.59 3.17 18.47
C ASN A 849 38.79 1.96 18.03
N GLN A 850 39.45 0.82 17.87
CA GLN A 850 38.77 -0.43 17.54
C GLN A 850 39.50 -1.64 18.12
N GLY A 851 38.76 -2.69 18.48
CA GLY A 851 39.36 -3.82 19.18
C GLY A 851 38.37 -4.88 19.62
N GLU A 852 38.89 -6.05 20.02
CA GLU A 852 38.07 -7.13 20.54
C GLU A 852 37.52 -6.78 21.93
N LEU A 853 36.21 -7.01 22.13
CA LEU A 853 35.57 -6.92 23.42
C LEU A 853 35.95 -8.13 24.27
N LEU A 854 36.58 -7.88 25.41
CA LEU A 854 36.95 -8.90 26.38
C LEU A 854 36.13 -8.74 27.64
N ARG A 855 35.92 -9.85 28.34
CA ARG A 855 35.32 -9.81 29.67
C ARG A 855 36.29 -9.14 30.66
N GLY A 856 35.78 -8.20 31.44
CA GLY A 856 36.51 -7.60 32.55
C GLY A 856 36.50 -8.47 33.80
N GLU A 857 37.09 -7.96 34.87
CA GLU A 857 37.24 -8.62 36.15
C GLU A 857 35.88 -8.90 36.81
N TYR A 858 34.90 -8.04 36.56
CA TYR A 858 33.54 -8.18 37.02
C TYR A 858 32.58 -8.40 35.84
N LYS A 859 31.44 -9.06 36.10
CA LYS A 859 30.43 -9.36 35.06
C LYS A 859 29.92 -8.11 34.32
N PHE A 860 29.89 -6.96 34.98
CA PHE A 860 29.43 -5.67 34.42
C PHE A 860 30.57 -4.83 33.83
N GLN A 861 31.80 -5.33 33.82
CA GLN A 861 32.95 -4.63 33.26
C GLN A 861 33.42 -5.30 31.97
N ASN A 862 33.77 -4.45 31.00
CA ASN A 862 34.34 -4.85 29.74
C ASN A 862 35.78 -4.35 29.64
N ARG A 863 36.68 -5.20 29.12
CA ARG A 863 38.02 -4.83 28.68
C ARG A 863 38.04 -4.79 27.15
N TYR A 864 39.04 -4.13 26.58
CA TYR A 864 39.14 -3.95 25.14
C TYR A 864 40.57 -4.22 24.69
N CYS A 865 40.74 -5.13 23.74
CA CYS A 865 42.00 -5.33 23.05
C CYS A 865 42.11 -4.32 21.90
N TRP A 866 42.29 -3.04 22.25
CA TRP A 866 42.45 -1.98 21.26
C TRP A 866 43.67 -2.27 20.38
N ILE A 867 43.49 -2.17 19.06
CA ILE A 867 44.61 -2.03 18.13
C ILE A 867 45.06 -0.57 18.11
N GLU A 868 46.17 -0.30 17.42
CA GLU A 868 46.69 1.05 17.26
C GLU A 868 45.60 2.00 16.74
N PRO A 869 45.28 3.09 17.47
CA PRO A 869 44.26 4.03 17.06
C PRO A 869 44.62 4.70 15.73
N ARG A 870 43.60 5.00 14.93
CA ARG A 870 43.78 5.72 13.65
C ARG A 870 43.05 7.04 13.69
N VAL A 871 43.64 8.09 13.12
CA VAL A 871 42.91 9.33 12.84
C VAL A 871 42.20 9.18 11.51
N VAL A 872 40.90 9.46 11.50
CA VAL A 872 40.08 9.51 10.28
C VAL A 872 39.46 10.90 10.16
N ARG A 873 39.24 11.35 8.93
CA ARG A 873 38.61 12.64 8.65
C ARG A 873 37.22 12.38 8.10
N ILE A 874 36.22 13.02 8.70
CA ILE A 874 34.80 12.93 8.35
C ILE A 874 34.32 14.35 8.19
N LEU A 875 33.90 14.76 7.00
CA LEU A 875 33.49 16.13 6.71
C LEU A 875 32.03 16.23 6.28
N ARG A 876 31.48 15.15 5.73
CA ARG A 876 30.18 15.16 5.06
C ARG A 876 29.31 14.01 5.54
N ARG A 877 28.01 14.14 5.31
CA ARG A 877 27.09 13.01 5.47
C ARG A 877 27.47 11.91 4.47
N ALA A 878 27.30 10.67 4.89
CA ALA A 878 27.66 9.46 4.17
C ALA A 878 29.16 9.24 3.93
N ASP A 879 30.05 10.09 4.45
CA ASP A 879 31.50 9.81 4.46
C ASP A 879 31.74 8.43 5.09
N THR A 880 32.57 7.63 4.43
CA THR A 880 32.74 6.22 4.75
C THR A 880 34.04 5.97 5.50
N VAL A 881 33.93 5.47 6.74
CA VAL A 881 35.08 4.98 7.50
C VAL A 881 35.28 3.50 7.21
N TRP A 882 36.33 3.17 6.45
CA TRP A 882 36.67 1.80 6.09
C TRP A 882 37.50 1.07 7.16
N MET A 883 37.09 -0.15 7.48
CA MET A 883 37.79 -1.04 8.40
C MET A 883 37.76 -2.50 7.96
N THR A 884 38.57 -3.32 8.63
CA THR A 884 38.56 -4.78 8.48
C THR A 884 38.00 -5.39 9.76
N LEU A 885 36.89 -6.10 9.65
CA LEU A 885 36.24 -6.78 10.76
C LEU A 885 36.78 -8.21 10.85
N PRO A 886 37.37 -8.63 11.98
CA PRO A 886 37.89 -9.99 12.13
C PRO A 886 36.75 -11.03 12.20
N PRO A 887 37.04 -12.29 11.85
CA PRO A 887 36.04 -13.35 11.90
C PRO A 887 35.66 -13.69 13.34
N ARG A 888 34.36 -13.86 13.59
CA ARG A 888 33.79 -14.46 14.81
C ARG A 888 34.20 -13.84 16.15
N LYS A 889 34.56 -12.56 16.15
CA LYS A 889 34.89 -11.78 17.35
C LYS A 889 33.90 -10.64 17.54
N VAL A 890 33.54 -10.36 18.80
CA VAL A 890 32.82 -9.12 19.14
C VAL A 890 33.84 -7.98 19.04
N TRP A 891 33.66 -7.11 18.06
CA TRP A 891 34.56 -6.02 17.76
C TRP A 891 33.90 -4.70 18.14
N VAL A 892 34.58 -3.88 18.93
CA VAL A 892 34.09 -2.56 19.29
C VAL A 892 34.71 -1.54 18.38
N VAL A 893 33.89 -0.62 17.88
CA VAL A 893 34.31 0.59 17.19
C VAL A 893 33.91 1.79 18.04
N ASP A 894 34.83 2.71 18.24
CA ASP A 894 34.59 3.95 18.99
C ASP A 894 35.27 5.12 18.26
N LEU A 895 34.47 5.87 17.51
CA LEU A 895 34.85 7.10 16.83
C LEU A 895 34.59 8.27 17.76
N ARG A 896 35.65 8.99 18.15
CA ARG A 896 35.56 10.17 19.03
C ARG A 896 36.11 11.40 18.32
N LEU A 897 35.35 12.49 18.30
CA LEU A 897 35.80 13.75 17.73
C LEU A 897 37.06 14.23 18.48
N GLN A 898 38.11 14.49 17.73
CA GLN A 898 39.37 15.03 18.23
C GLN A 898 39.47 16.52 17.95
N THR A 899 39.14 16.94 16.73
CA THR A 899 39.17 18.33 16.33
C THR A 899 38.03 18.58 15.36
N GLU A 900 37.13 19.49 15.73
CA GLU A 900 36.08 19.96 14.84
C GLU A 900 36.70 20.76 13.68
N ILE A 901 36.19 20.54 12.48
CA ILE A 901 36.58 21.28 11.28
C ILE A 901 35.36 22.08 10.85
N ASN A 902 35.50 23.39 10.79
CA ASN A 902 34.44 24.23 10.24
C ASN A 902 34.30 23.99 8.73
N VAL A 903 33.13 23.55 8.30
CA VAL A 903 32.75 23.46 6.88
C VAL A 903 31.63 24.48 6.61
N PRO A 904 31.56 25.07 5.42
CA PRO A 904 30.48 25.97 5.07
C PRO A 904 29.10 25.32 5.30
N LEU A 905 28.17 26.08 5.90
CA LEU A 905 26.79 25.62 6.09
C LEU A 905 26.06 25.40 4.75
N LYS A 906 26.44 26.17 3.72
CA LYS A 906 25.96 26.05 2.35
C LYS A 906 27.11 25.65 1.44
N MET A 907 26.91 24.62 0.63
CA MET A 907 27.90 24.10 -0.30
C MET A 907 27.23 23.75 -1.64
N PRO A 908 27.94 23.89 -2.77
CA PRO A 908 27.48 23.30 -4.02
C PRO A 908 27.45 21.77 -3.92
N ASP A 909 26.81 21.12 -4.87
CA ASP A 909 26.86 19.67 -5.02
C ASP A 909 26.71 19.36 -6.50
N LEU A 910 27.84 19.29 -7.20
CA LEU A 910 27.84 18.89 -8.59
C LEU A 910 27.48 17.41 -8.67
N ALA A 911 26.58 17.08 -9.58
CA ALA A 911 26.07 15.72 -9.64
C ALA A 911 25.85 15.25 -11.08
N ILE A 912 26.15 13.98 -11.30
CA ILE A 912 25.89 13.27 -12.55
C ILE A 912 25.44 11.84 -12.26
N SER A 913 24.60 11.31 -13.13
CA SER A 913 24.19 9.90 -13.18
C SER A 913 24.48 9.31 -14.57
N PRO A 914 24.66 7.99 -14.72
CA PRO A 914 24.79 7.36 -16.03
C PRO A 914 23.68 7.72 -17.02
N ARG A 915 22.45 7.99 -16.54
CA ARG A 915 21.32 8.39 -17.41
C ARG A 915 21.44 9.82 -17.98
N ASP A 916 22.30 10.65 -17.40
CA ASP A 916 22.50 12.04 -17.80
C ASP A 916 23.46 12.16 -19.00
N VAL A 917 23.92 11.01 -19.50
CA VAL A 917 24.90 10.90 -20.57
C VAL A 917 24.24 10.38 -21.83
N ALA A 918 24.32 11.15 -22.91
CA ALA A 918 23.92 10.75 -24.24
C ALA A 918 25.14 10.66 -25.16
N PHE A 919 25.20 9.63 -26.00
CA PHE A 919 26.28 9.40 -26.96
C PHE A 919 25.76 9.36 -28.38
N SER A 920 26.40 10.11 -29.30
CA SER A 920 26.13 10.03 -30.74
C SER A 920 27.35 10.48 -31.53
N GLN A 921 27.75 9.71 -32.55
CA GLN A 921 28.81 10.07 -33.50
C GLN A 921 30.08 10.64 -32.83
N ASN A 922 30.65 9.88 -31.88
CA ASN A 922 31.86 10.25 -31.12
C ASN A 922 31.70 11.47 -30.20
N THR A 923 30.48 11.94 -29.99
CA THR A 923 30.15 13.08 -29.12
C THR A 923 29.37 12.60 -27.91
N LEU A 924 29.89 12.92 -26.73
CA LEU A 924 29.17 12.80 -25.47
C LEU A 924 28.49 14.13 -25.14
N THR A 925 27.21 14.07 -24.82
CA THR A 925 26.44 15.17 -24.24
C THR A 925 26.07 14.79 -22.82
N VAL A 926 26.41 15.64 -21.86
CA VAL A 926 26.25 15.37 -20.44
C VAL A 926 25.44 16.48 -19.79
N LEU A 927 24.43 16.09 -19.01
CA LEU A 927 23.73 16.99 -18.11
C LEU A 927 24.47 17.01 -16.77
N VAL A 928 24.98 18.17 -16.37
CA VAL A 928 25.66 18.38 -15.09
C VAL A 928 24.76 19.19 -14.19
N HIS A 929 24.45 18.65 -13.02
CA HIS A 929 23.51 19.24 -12.07
C HIS A 929 24.26 19.96 -10.96
N ASN A 930 23.63 20.97 -10.35
CA ASN A 930 23.97 21.40 -8.99
C ASN A 930 22.75 21.11 -8.10
N ILE A 931 22.89 20.13 -7.22
CA ILE A 931 21.86 19.72 -6.26
C ILE A 931 22.18 20.22 -4.84
N GLY A 932 23.15 21.12 -4.69
CA GLY A 932 23.58 21.69 -3.43
C GLY A 932 22.78 22.94 -3.03
N SER A 933 23.27 23.64 -2.01
CA SER A 933 22.64 24.84 -1.44
C SER A 933 23.42 26.13 -1.69
N ALA A 934 24.52 26.05 -2.45
CA ALA A 934 25.32 27.18 -2.90
C ALA A 934 25.67 27.08 -4.39
N GLU A 935 26.08 28.19 -4.97
CA GLU A 935 26.60 28.24 -6.34
C GLU A 935 27.92 27.46 -6.43
N SER A 936 28.09 26.69 -7.50
CA SER A 936 29.35 25.99 -7.77
C SER A 936 30.36 26.93 -8.38
N ALA A 937 31.64 26.74 -8.07
CA ALA A 937 32.71 27.41 -8.80
C ALA A 937 32.80 26.84 -10.22
N GLN A 938 33.39 27.62 -11.14
CA GLN A 938 33.77 27.07 -12.44
C GLN A 938 34.69 25.86 -12.23
N SER A 939 34.29 24.72 -12.78
CA SER A 939 35.03 23.46 -12.65
C SER A 939 35.20 22.80 -14.01
N TRP A 940 35.48 21.50 -14.02
CA TRP A 940 35.74 20.75 -15.23
C TRP A 940 35.16 19.36 -15.15
N LEU A 941 34.77 18.85 -16.31
CA LEU A 941 34.36 17.48 -16.50
C LEU A 941 35.47 16.75 -17.27
N SER A 942 36.01 15.69 -16.70
CA SER A 942 36.96 14.79 -17.36
C SER A 942 36.26 13.54 -17.86
N VAL A 943 36.48 13.20 -19.14
CA VAL A 943 36.04 11.92 -19.71
C VAL A 943 37.22 10.98 -19.83
N GLN A 944 37.04 9.75 -19.37
CA GLN A 944 38.04 8.70 -19.42
C GLN A 944 37.46 7.44 -20.05
N VAL A 945 38.23 6.81 -20.93
CA VAL A 945 37.90 5.52 -21.53
C VAL A 945 38.72 4.44 -20.86
N LYS A 946 38.09 3.29 -20.60
CA LYS A 946 38.78 2.11 -20.08
C LYS A 946 39.55 1.42 -21.20
N ASP A 947 40.86 1.30 -21.02
CA ASP A 947 41.74 0.49 -21.86
C ASP A 947 42.35 -0.61 -21.01
N LYS A 948 41.92 -1.86 -21.25
CA LYS A 948 42.21 -3.02 -20.41
C LYS A 948 41.82 -2.76 -18.94
N SER A 949 42.79 -2.65 -18.04
CA SER A 949 42.60 -2.37 -16.62
C SER A 949 42.86 -0.91 -16.22
N LYS A 950 43.21 -0.03 -17.17
CA LYS A 950 43.57 1.36 -16.90
C LYS A 950 42.55 2.33 -17.48
N TRP A 951 42.32 3.42 -16.77
CA TRP A 951 41.53 4.53 -17.26
C TRP A 951 42.45 5.55 -17.94
N ARG A 952 42.16 5.89 -19.19
CA ARG A 952 42.89 6.92 -19.95
C ARG A 952 41.96 8.10 -20.21
N ARG A 953 42.38 9.31 -19.83
CA ARG A 953 41.65 10.54 -20.15
C ARG A 953 41.66 10.78 -21.66
N VAL A 954 40.46 10.94 -22.25
CA VAL A 954 40.27 11.20 -23.68
C VAL A 954 39.85 12.64 -23.95
N GLY A 955 39.34 13.35 -22.93
CA GLY A 955 39.11 14.78 -23.01
C GLY A 955 38.69 15.40 -21.68
N ARG A 956 38.60 16.73 -21.68
CA ARG A 956 38.14 17.56 -20.57
C ARG A 956 37.35 18.73 -21.15
N ILE A 957 36.24 19.11 -20.51
CA ILE A 957 35.41 20.25 -20.90
C ILE A 957 35.16 21.14 -19.67
N PRO A 958 35.23 22.48 -19.79
CA PRO A 958 34.84 23.37 -18.68
C PRO A 958 33.36 23.18 -18.33
N VAL A 959 33.07 23.15 -17.05
CA VAL A 959 31.71 23.25 -16.49
C VAL A 959 31.58 24.66 -15.92
N PRO A 960 30.67 25.50 -16.45
CA PRO A 960 30.47 26.83 -15.91
C PRO A 960 29.92 26.76 -14.47
N GLU A 961 29.93 27.90 -13.78
CA GLU A 961 29.23 28.04 -12.51
C GLU A 961 27.75 27.69 -12.69
N ILE A 962 27.22 26.92 -11.74
CA ILE A 962 25.82 26.49 -11.70
C ILE A 962 25.24 26.96 -10.38
N ALA A 963 24.19 27.79 -10.44
CA ALA A 963 23.43 28.21 -9.26
C ALA A 963 22.80 27.00 -8.53
N PRO A 964 22.52 27.09 -7.21
CA PRO A 964 21.77 26.04 -6.53
C PRO A 964 20.31 26.00 -7.03
N PRO A 965 19.55 24.93 -6.75
CA PRO A 965 18.11 24.93 -6.96
C PRO A 965 17.45 26.09 -6.21
N LYS A 966 16.41 26.68 -6.80
CA LYS A 966 15.69 27.82 -6.21
C LYS A 966 14.21 27.76 -6.55
N ASN A 967 13.35 28.11 -5.59
CA ASN A 967 11.89 28.01 -5.72
C ASN A 967 11.46 26.62 -6.20
N PHE A 968 12.12 25.59 -5.66
CA PHE A 968 11.90 24.18 -6.00
C PHE A 968 12.14 23.81 -7.47
N VAL A 969 12.91 24.63 -8.20
CA VAL A 969 13.30 24.37 -9.59
C VAL A 969 14.74 23.84 -9.60
N PRO A 970 15.00 22.67 -10.22
CA PRO A 970 16.35 22.15 -10.40
C PRO A 970 17.27 23.06 -11.21
N SER A 971 18.58 22.94 -10.96
CA SER A 971 19.62 23.70 -11.64
C SER A 971 20.63 22.78 -12.31
N PHE A 972 20.80 22.91 -13.62
CA PHE A 972 21.72 22.10 -14.40
C PHE A 972 22.21 22.82 -15.66
N VAL A 973 23.31 22.35 -16.23
CA VAL A 973 23.86 22.79 -17.51
C VAL A 973 24.16 21.59 -18.41
N ARG A 974 24.12 21.81 -19.72
CA ARG A 974 24.50 20.79 -20.70
C ARG A 974 25.87 21.11 -21.27
N VAL A 975 26.77 20.12 -21.24
CA VAL A 975 28.11 20.21 -21.83
C VAL A 975 28.31 19.08 -22.82
N SER A 976 29.10 19.30 -23.86
CA SER A 976 29.35 18.30 -24.91
C SER A 976 30.83 18.18 -25.26
N LEU A 977 31.33 16.95 -25.33
CA LEU A 977 32.71 16.63 -25.69
C LEU A 977 32.73 15.68 -26.89
N THR A 978 33.42 16.07 -27.95
CA THR A 978 33.73 15.18 -29.09
C THR A 978 35.17 14.69 -28.97
N ALA A 979 35.38 13.37 -29.03
CA ALA A 979 36.71 12.78 -29.05
C ALA A 979 36.72 11.49 -29.88
N ALA A 980 37.76 11.30 -30.70
CA ALA A 980 37.85 10.19 -31.66
C ALA A 980 37.80 8.81 -30.98
N GLU A 981 38.22 8.73 -29.72
CA GLU A 981 38.27 7.48 -28.96
C GLU A 981 36.96 7.15 -28.22
N LEU A 982 35.95 8.01 -28.32
CA LEU A 982 34.60 7.71 -27.87
C LEU A 982 33.90 6.87 -28.93
N ILE A 983 34.10 5.55 -28.87
CA ILE A 983 33.61 4.58 -29.84
C ILE A 983 32.66 3.62 -29.13
N GLN A 984 31.57 3.24 -29.81
CA GLN A 984 30.59 2.27 -29.33
C GLN A 984 31.26 1.00 -28.75
N GLY A 985 30.76 0.51 -27.62
CA GLY A 985 31.25 -0.70 -26.95
C GLY A 985 32.48 -0.48 -26.05
N LYS A 986 32.81 0.78 -25.72
CA LYS A 986 33.84 1.13 -24.74
C LYS A 986 33.21 1.52 -23.40
N THR A 987 33.75 0.99 -22.30
CA THR A 987 33.44 1.48 -20.96
C THR A 987 34.05 2.86 -20.76
N CYS A 988 33.23 3.84 -20.40
CA CYS A 988 33.64 5.20 -20.10
C CYS A 988 33.31 5.56 -18.65
N ARG A 989 34.06 6.51 -18.10
CA ARG A 989 33.68 7.22 -16.89
C ARG A 989 33.84 8.72 -17.05
N ILE A 990 32.92 9.45 -16.44
CA ILE A 990 32.97 10.88 -16.29
C ILE A 990 33.33 11.20 -14.83
N ILE A 991 34.16 12.22 -14.64
CA ILE A 991 34.54 12.76 -13.34
C ILE A 991 34.34 14.28 -13.38
N LEU A 992 33.43 14.79 -12.55
CA LEU A 992 33.29 16.22 -12.24
C LEU A 992 34.33 16.62 -11.20
N ASP A 993 34.73 17.88 -11.21
CA ASP A 993 35.76 18.44 -10.35
C ASP A 993 36.97 17.49 -10.13
N PRO A 994 37.65 17.05 -11.21
CA PRO A 994 38.66 16.00 -11.12
C PRO A 994 39.87 16.36 -10.24
N GLU A 995 40.06 17.65 -9.96
CA GLU A 995 41.13 18.16 -9.11
C GLU A 995 40.66 18.42 -7.66
N ASN A 996 39.36 18.21 -7.36
CA ASN A 996 38.73 18.40 -6.05
C ASN A 996 39.03 19.81 -5.49
N GLU A 997 38.78 20.83 -6.31
CA GLU A 997 39.08 22.24 -6.02
C GLU A 997 38.00 22.92 -5.17
N GLN A 998 36.78 22.37 -5.13
CA GLN A 998 35.69 22.88 -4.29
C GLN A 998 35.20 21.82 -3.28
N SER A 999 34.52 22.28 -2.23
CA SER A 999 33.91 21.40 -1.24
C SER A 999 32.43 21.23 -1.55
N GLU A 1000 31.99 19.98 -1.70
CA GLU A 1000 30.61 19.69 -2.07
C GLU A 1000 29.81 18.99 -0.96
N VAL A 1001 28.47 18.97 -1.05
CA VAL A 1001 27.61 18.25 -0.08
C VAL A 1001 27.85 16.74 -0.14
N CYS A 1002 28.00 16.20 -1.35
CA CYS A 1002 28.34 14.82 -1.64
C CYS A 1002 29.46 14.81 -2.69
N GLU A 1003 30.42 13.88 -2.56
CA GLU A 1003 31.48 13.71 -3.56
C GLU A 1003 31.29 12.41 -4.37
N MET A 1004 30.42 11.51 -3.90
CA MET A 1004 30.24 10.18 -4.50
C MET A 1004 29.50 10.24 -5.84
N ASN A 1005 28.74 11.31 -6.05
CA ASN A 1005 27.96 11.66 -7.23
C ASN A 1005 28.75 12.49 -8.27
N ASN A 1006 30.01 12.83 -7.99
CA ASN A 1006 30.92 13.47 -8.94
C ASN A 1006 31.46 12.51 -10.01
N SER A 1007 31.04 11.25 -10.02
CA SER A 1007 31.46 10.30 -11.04
C SER A 1007 30.34 9.38 -11.52
N ALA A 1008 30.33 9.11 -12.83
CA ALA A 1008 29.41 8.17 -13.46
C ALA A 1008 30.17 7.25 -14.41
N THR A 1009 29.88 5.95 -14.36
CA THR A 1009 30.44 4.94 -15.27
C THR A 1009 29.33 4.34 -16.13
N PHE A 1010 29.59 4.19 -17.44
CA PHE A 1010 28.61 3.72 -18.43
C PHE A 1010 29.33 3.07 -19.62
N GLU A 1011 28.57 2.36 -20.45
CA GLU A 1011 29.03 1.79 -21.72
C GLU A 1011 28.55 2.68 -22.87
N LEU A 1012 29.41 2.94 -23.87
CA LEU A 1012 29.08 3.73 -25.06
C LEU A 1012 28.24 2.98 -26.08
#